data_AF-A0A7X7GRB1-F1
#
_entry.id   AF-A0A7X7GRB1-F1
#
_cell.length_a   1.000
_cell.length_b   1.000
_cell.length_c   1.000
_cell.angle_alpha   90.00
_cell.angle_beta   90.00
_cell.angle_gamma   90.00
#
_symmetry.space_group_name_H-M   'P 1'
#
loop_
_entity.id
_entity.type
_entity.pdbx_description
1 polymer ?
#
loop_
_entity_poly.entity_id
_entity_poly.type
_entity_poly.pdbx_seq_one_letter_code
_entity_poly.pdbx_strand_id
1 'polypeptide(L)'
;MSETTDTPAGAGTDSQPTPSGPDPRPAEAAQDAAQHPPEEQRSQEDQNSQEDQNSQEDQNSQEDQNSQEEEYGSKNITVLEGLEAVRKRPGMYLGDVHDGSALHHLVWEVIDNAVDEHLAGFCSTIHVVVNHDGSVTVADDGRGIPVGMHEKGVSAAEVVMTVLHAGGKFDHSSYKVSAGLHGVGVSAVNAVCEWLELEIRREGKIWRQSYRCGVPQGPLGPVGDTDKTGTKVTFKPDPDIFSSTEYSYEILSTRLRELAFLNSGLSIKLSDEREEGRSETYLFEGGIREFVAHLASTKEPIHDDVIAFQTSVPGEGRADILVDLAIQWCSAYAEQIFCYTNNVHNRDGGTHLTGLRTALTRSLNGYGQDNNLFKDVKHGLSGDDTREGVVCVIHVKHPDPSFDSQTKSKLVSSEVKGIVENAVNEHLRRYFEEHPQTAKKILEKAIVAAKAREAARKAREVVRKGVLDTTTLSGKLADCQSKDPTISEIYIVEGDSAGGSAKQGRDRHFQAILPLRGKILNVERARLDRMLASEAVATLISALGCGINEDGNFDLSKLRYHKVILMTDADVDGSHIRTLLLTFFYRQMPELIEKGYLYIAQPPLFGVRRGKKMLYMKDQPALNRFLIENGIDGLTVQSSRGPELSGTPLFNLATRLRSVGDHLAKLDRRCDARLLSAAVRVARVRAETFDDPAKLEEARGLIEEHLTAKHPELVPLRIVLEQDDTEGTVIRAKFRPGG
;
A
#
# COMPACT_ATOMS: atom_id res chain seq x y z
N MET A 1 35.00 -9.71 68.32
CA MET A 1 33.93 -10.71 68.49
C MET A 1 33.74 -11.33 67.12
N SER A 2 34.62 -12.25 66.74
CA SER A 2 34.73 -13.65 67.22
C SER A 2 33.98 -14.53 66.22
N GLU A 3 34.69 -15.18 65.28
CA GLU A 3 35.26 -16.54 65.46
C GLU A 3 34.11 -17.58 65.42
N THR A 4 34.15 -18.69 64.69
CA THR A 4 35.18 -19.70 64.36
C THR A 4 34.69 -20.49 63.11
N THR A 5 35.42 -21.25 62.28
CA THR A 5 36.82 -21.71 62.07
C THR A 5 36.77 -22.46 60.71
N ASP A 6 37.70 -22.34 59.75
CA ASP A 6 39.04 -22.97 59.66
C ASP A 6 39.09 -24.47 60.06
N THR A 7 39.87 -25.37 59.42
CA THR A 7 41.26 -25.24 58.98
C THR A 7 41.65 -26.19 57.80
N PRO A 8 42.85 -26.03 57.17
CA PRO A 8 43.31 -26.78 55.98
C PRO A 8 44.56 -27.67 56.20
N ALA A 9 45.03 -28.37 55.15
CA ALA A 9 46.42 -28.82 54.87
C ALA A 9 46.49 -29.43 53.45
N GLY A 10 47.56 -29.42 52.64
CA GLY A 10 48.91 -28.79 52.63
C GLY A 10 49.43 -28.86 51.16
N ALA A 11 50.33 -28.00 50.64
CA ALA A 11 51.76 -27.77 50.92
C ALA A 11 52.70 -28.36 49.81
N GLY A 12 53.56 -27.52 49.20
CA GLY A 12 54.62 -27.85 48.22
C GLY A 12 54.49 -27.12 46.86
N THR A 13 55.17 -25.99 46.58
CA THR A 13 56.56 -25.84 46.05
C THR A 13 56.82 -26.58 44.72
N ASP A 14 57.32 -26.05 43.59
CA ASP A 14 57.74 -24.70 43.14
C ASP A 14 58.10 -24.77 41.61
N SER A 15 58.41 -23.75 40.78
CA SER A 15 58.52 -22.28 40.89
C SER A 15 58.47 -21.57 39.50
N GLN A 16 57.85 -20.38 39.41
CA GLN A 16 58.26 -19.09 38.76
C GLN A 16 59.16 -18.98 37.47
N PRO A 17 59.18 -17.82 36.74
CA PRO A 17 58.10 -16.82 36.49
C PRO A 17 58.04 -16.21 35.04
N THR A 18 57.05 -15.30 34.87
CA THR A 18 56.74 -14.23 33.87
C THR A 18 57.92 -13.35 33.33
N PRO A 19 57.82 -12.47 32.28
CA PRO A 19 56.70 -11.48 32.08
C PRO A 19 56.38 -10.80 30.69
N SER A 20 55.26 -10.03 30.73
CA SER A 20 54.96 -8.70 30.10
C SER A 20 54.93 -8.42 28.56
N GLY A 21 53.89 -7.71 28.10
CA GLY A 21 53.87 -6.85 26.87
C GLY A 21 54.35 -5.40 27.16
N PRO A 22 53.88 -4.30 26.51
CA PRO A 22 52.87 -4.13 25.42
C PRO A 22 53.24 -3.11 24.26
N ASP A 23 52.33 -2.90 23.28
CA ASP A 23 52.20 -1.76 22.30
C ASP A 23 53.36 -1.49 21.26
N PRO A 24 53.25 -0.62 20.20
CA PRO A 24 52.10 -0.07 19.43
C PRO A 24 52.28 -0.07 17.84
N ARG A 25 51.43 0.70 17.12
CA ARG A 25 51.26 1.03 15.65
C ARG A 25 52.48 1.69 14.90
N PRO A 26 52.47 2.05 13.56
CA PRO A 26 51.78 1.59 12.31
C PRO A 26 52.65 1.57 10.98
N ALA A 27 52.02 1.31 9.80
CA ALA A 27 52.23 1.93 8.46
C ALA A 27 52.95 1.22 7.25
N GLU A 28 52.27 1.35 6.08
CA GLU A 28 52.69 1.47 4.66
C GLU A 28 53.33 0.37 3.76
N ALA A 29 52.84 0.40 2.50
CA ALA A 29 53.40 -0.01 1.19
C ALA A 29 53.65 -1.50 0.83
N ALA A 30 53.10 -1.92 -0.32
CA ALA A 30 53.44 -3.15 -1.03
C ALA A 30 53.36 -2.94 -2.56
N GLN A 31 54.37 -3.39 -3.30
CA GLN A 31 54.39 -3.44 -4.77
C GLN A 31 55.30 -4.57 -5.29
N ASP A 32 55.03 -4.98 -6.53
CA ASP A 32 55.84 -5.78 -7.47
C ASP A 32 56.07 -7.30 -7.29
N ALA A 33 55.33 -8.01 -8.15
CA ALA A 33 55.83 -8.85 -9.26
C ALA A 33 56.53 -10.20 -8.98
N ALA A 34 55.92 -11.25 -9.55
CA ALA A 34 56.58 -12.51 -9.88
C ALA A 34 56.08 -13.05 -11.25
N GLN A 35 57.00 -13.43 -12.12
CA GLN A 35 56.75 -14.07 -13.42
C GLN A 35 56.86 -15.59 -13.30
N HIS A 36 56.19 -16.35 -14.19
CA HIS A 36 56.52 -17.76 -14.44
C HIS A 36 56.54 -18.08 -15.96
N PRO A 37 57.39 -19.02 -16.43
CA PRO A 37 57.66 -19.29 -17.85
C PRO A 37 56.87 -20.50 -18.43
N PRO A 38 56.98 -20.80 -19.74
CA PRO A 38 56.16 -21.80 -20.46
C PRO A 38 56.92 -23.05 -20.98
N GLU A 39 56.18 -24.12 -21.32
CA GLU A 39 56.56 -25.28 -22.17
C GLU A 39 55.29 -25.76 -22.95
N GLU A 40 55.28 -25.84 -24.29
CA GLU A 40 55.49 -27.04 -25.16
C GLU A 40 54.32 -28.07 -25.20
N GLN A 41 53.95 -28.78 -26.29
CA GLN A 41 54.24 -28.77 -27.75
C GLN A 41 53.23 -29.71 -28.50
N ARG A 42 52.85 -29.39 -29.76
CA ARG A 42 52.36 -30.31 -30.86
C ARG A 42 51.04 -31.10 -30.63
N SER A 43 50.30 -31.62 -31.62
CA SER A 43 50.55 -31.95 -33.05
C SER A 43 49.29 -31.88 -33.97
N GLN A 44 49.52 -31.67 -35.28
CA GLN A 44 48.98 -32.33 -36.51
C GLN A 44 47.94 -33.49 -36.35
N GLU A 45 47.05 -33.83 -37.30
CA GLU A 45 46.86 -33.45 -38.74
C GLU A 45 45.45 -33.85 -39.29
N ASP A 46 45.00 -33.15 -40.34
CA ASP A 46 44.12 -33.50 -41.49
C ASP A 46 43.01 -34.60 -41.52
N GLN A 47 41.83 -34.18 -42.03
CA GLN A 47 41.03 -34.69 -43.20
C GLN A 47 40.70 -36.23 -43.35
N ASN A 48 39.65 -36.71 -44.03
CA ASN A 48 38.60 -36.14 -44.90
C ASN A 48 37.41 -37.12 -45.08
N SER A 49 36.19 -36.62 -45.34
CA SER A 49 35.10 -37.28 -46.11
C SER A 49 33.91 -36.31 -46.26
N GLN A 50 33.79 -35.55 -47.35
CA GLN A 50 33.02 -35.88 -48.58
C GLN A 50 31.61 -36.46 -48.26
N GLU A 51 30.50 -35.90 -48.76
CA GLU A 51 30.23 -35.56 -50.17
C GLU A 51 29.35 -34.31 -50.38
N ASP A 52 29.47 -33.72 -51.58
CA ASP A 52 28.69 -32.58 -52.07
C ASP A 52 27.23 -32.93 -52.45
N GLN A 53 26.31 -31.98 -52.27
CA GLN A 53 25.44 -31.60 -53.37
C GLN A 53 24.91 -30.16 -53.26
N ASN A 54 24.91 -29.48 -54.41
CA ASN A 54 24.82 -28.03 -54.57
C ASN A 54 23.46 -27.65 -55.19
N SER A 55 22.70 -26.72 -54.59
CA SER A 55 21.51 -26.10 -55.20
C SER A 55 21.21 -24.69 -54.69
N GLN A 56 21.48 -23.72 -55.56
CA GLN A 56 20.71 -22.49 -55.80
C GLN A 56 20.69 -21.32 -54.78
N GLU A 57 21.36 -20.26 -55.24
CA GLU A 57 20.85 -18.89 -55.43
C GLU A 57 21.04 -17.85 -54.33
N ASP A 58 22.07 -17.04 -54.57
CA ASP A 58 22.33 -15.72 -53.99
C ASP A 58 21.13 -14.78 -54.06
N GLN A 59 20.73 -14.25 -52.90
CA GLN A 59 20.39 -12.84 -52.74
C GLN A 59 20.29 -12.47 -51.25
N ASN A 60 21.41 -12.09 -50.63
CA ASN A 60 21.35 -11.14 -49.51
C ASN A 60 22.63 -10.31 -49.43
N SER A 61 22.54 -9.08 -49.94
CA SER A 61 23.60 -8.07 -49.83
C SER A 61 23.46 -7.34 -48.50
N GLN A 62 24.58 -7.16 -47.80
CA GLN A 62 24.81 -6.12 -46.77
C GLN A 62 23.95 -6.20 -45.49
N GLU A 63 24.55 -6.73 -44.43
CA GLU A 63 24.50 -6.10 -43.11
C GLU A 63 25.88 -6.27 -42.45
N ASP A 64 26.66 -5.17 -42.39
CA ASP A 64 27.94 -5.14 -41.70
C ASP A 64 27.72 -5.25 -40.19
N GLN A 65 28.18 -6.34 -39.58
CA GLN A 65 28.19 -6.50 -38.12
C GLN A 65 29.28 -5.61 -37.50
N ASN A 66 28.95 -4.34 -37.23
CA ASN A 66 29.78 -3.46 -36.43
C ASN A 66 29.55 -3.72 -34.93
N SER A 67 30.00 -4.88 -34.44
CA SER A 67 30.02 -5.18 -33.00
C SER A 67 31.16 -4.44 -32.32
N GLN A 68 30.93 -3.17 -31.97
CA GLN A 68 31.79 -2.48 -31.00
C GLN A 68 31.61 -3.13 -29.63
N GLU A 69 32.68 -3.73 -29.10
CA GLU A 69 32.73 -4.14 -27.70
C GLU A 69 32.67 -2.86 -26.84
N GLU A 70 31.56 -2.64 -26.14
CA GLU A 70 31.45 -1.54 -25.18
C GLU A 70 32.37 -1.80 -23.99
N GLU A 71 33.52 -1.13 -23.97
CA GLU A 71 34.52 -1.23 -22.91
C GLU A 71 33.94 -0.78 -21.56
N TYR A 72 33.58 -1.75 -20.70
CA TYR A 72 33.03 -1.49 -19.37
C TYR A 72 34.11 -0.99 -18.41
N GLY A 73 34.40 0.31 -18.47
CA GLY A 73 35.38 1.00 -17.64
C GLY A 73 34.79 1.78 -16.47
N SER A 74 35.65 2.45 -15.71
CA SER A 74 35.26 3.32 -14.58
C SER A 74 34.30 4.46 -14.96
N LYS A 75 34.30 4.88 -16.23
CA LYS A 75 33.39 5.90 -16.77
C LYS A 75 31.93 5.42 -16.89
N ASN A 76 31.70 4.11 -16.85
CA ASN A 76 30.37 3.50 -16.96
C ASN A 76 29.69 3.43 -15.58
N ILE A 77 30.43 3.71 -14.49
CA ILE A 77 29.90 3.84 -13.13
C ILE A 77 29.21 5.20 -12.98
N THR A 78 27.90 5.20 -13.18
CA THR A 78 27.07 6.40 -12.96
C THR A 78 26.71 6.53 -11.48
N VAL A 79 27.19 7.59 -10.82
CA VAL A 79 26.71 7.99 -9.49
C VAL A 79 25.42 8.80 -9.65
N LEU A 80 24.38 8.47 -8.88
CA LEU A 80 23.13 9.23 -8.83
C LEU A 80 23.12 10.04 -7.53
N GLU A 81 23.12 11.37 -7.65
CA GLU A 81 23.17 12.26 -6.49
C GLU A 81 21.78 12.74 -6.06
N GLY A 82 21.56 12.87 -4.75
CA GLY A 82 20.34 13.42 -4.16
C GLY A 82 19.05 12.78 -4.66
N LEU A 83 18.11 13.61 -5.09
CA LEU A 83 16.76 13.19 -5.50
C LEU A 83 16.71 12.46 -6.86
N GLU A 84 17.76 12.53 -7.68
CA GLU A 84 17.82 11.81 -8.95
C GLU A 84 17.83 10.28 -8.73
N ALA A 85 18.49 9.82 -7.66
CA ALA A 85 18.47 8.43 -7.24
C ALA A 85 17.04 7.94 -6.92
N VAL A 86 16.25 8.78 -6.24
CA VAL A 86 14.85 8.47 -5.92
C VAL A 86 14.01 8.40 -7.18
N ARG A 87 14.10 9.38 -8.09
CA ARG A 87 13.32 9.38 -9.36
C ARG A 87 13.64 8.18 -10.26
N LYS A 88 14.90 7.71 -10.29
CA LYS A 88 15.29 6.54 -11.09
C LYS A 88 14.97 5.19 -10.42
N ARG A 89 14.82 5.14 -9.09
CA ARG A 89 14.55 3.92 -8.31
C ARG A 89 13.47 4.15 -7.22
N PRO A 90 12.27 4.64 -7.56
CA PRO A 90 11.25 5.04 -6.57
C PRO A 90 10.81 3.87 -5.69
N GLY A 91 10.81 2.65 -6.25
CA GLY A 91 10.48 1.41 -5.55
C GLY A 91 11.27 1.16 -4.27
N MET A 92 12.53 1.58 -4.20
CA MET A 92 13.37 1.40 -3.00
C MET A 92 12.98 2.30 -1.83
N TYR A 93 12.30 3.42 -2.11
CA TYR A 93 11.98 4.45 -1.12
C TYR A 93 10.51 4.42 -0.70
N LEU A 94 9.61 4.19 -1.65
CA LEU A 94 8.16 4.40 -1.49
C LEU A 94 7.32 3.13 -1.73
N GLY A 95 7.90 2.04 -2.26
CA GLY A 95 7.17 0.83 -2.66
C GLY A 95 6.73 0.85 -4.14
N ASP A 96 5.81 -0.05 -4.51
CA ASP A 96 5.43 -0.24 -5.91
C ASP A 96 4.63 0.95 -6.49
N VAL A 97 5.11 1.49 -7.61
CA VAL A 97 4.53 2.63 -8.34
C VAL A 97 3.47 2.21 -9.37
N HIS A 98 3.27 0.90 -9.56
CA HIS A 98 2.36 0.32 -10.54
C HIS A 98 1.04 -0.17 -9.93
N ASP A 99 1.04 -0.65 -8.68
CA ASP A 99 -0.15 -1.16 -7.98
C ASP A 99 -0.97 -0.07 -7.26
N GLY A 100 -0.44 1.15 -7.19
CA GLY A 100 -1.04 2.29 -6.49
C GLY A 100 -0.72 2.37 -4.99
N SER A 101 0.06 1.45 -4.43
CA SER A 101 0.47 1.48 -3.02
C SER A 101 1.41 2.64 -2.72
N ALA A 102 2.46 2.84 -3.53
CA ALA A 102 3.38 3.97 -3.37
C ALA A 102 2.72 5.33 -3.58
N LEU A 103 1.70 5.41 -4.45
CA LEU A 103 0.91 6.63 -4.67
C LEU A 103 0.29 7.10 -3.35
N HIS A 104 -0.42 6.22 -2.65
CA HIS A 104 -1.00 6.54 -1.35
C HIS A 104 0.07 6.76 -0.27
N HIS A 105 1.23 6.11 -0.39
CA HIS A 105 2.36 6.28 0.51
C HIS A 105 2.90 7.72 0.53
N LEU A 106 2.81 8.45 -0.59
CA LEU A 106 3.14 9.87 -0.65
C LEU A 106 2.36 10.69 0.39
N VAL A 107 1.08 10.36 0.57
CA VAL A 107 0.20 11.07 1.50
C VAL A 107 0.57 10.73 2.94
N TRP A 108 0.89 9.46 3.24
CA TRP A 108 1.32 9.05 4.59
C TRP A 108 2.61 9.75 5.02
N GLU A 109 3.64 9.81 4.16
CA GLU A 109 4.92 10.45 4.51
C GLU A 109 4.80 11.96 4.77
N VAL A 110 3.77 12.63 4.24
CA VAL A 110 3.45 14.03 4.59
C VAL A 110 2.65 14.11 5.89
N ILE A 111 1.63 13.27 6.06
CA ILE A 111 0.80 13.22 7.28
C ILE A 111 1.62 12.85 8.52
N ASP A 112 2.55 11.90 8.41
CA ASP A 112 3.37 11.44 9.54
C ASP A 112 4.18 12.60 10.16
N ASN A 113 4.56 13.62 9.37
CA ASN A 113 5.16 14.86 9.92
C ASN A 113 4.18 15.69 10.75
N ALA A 114 2.93 15.82 10.28
CA ALA A 114 1.88 16.55 10.99
C ALA A 114 1.41 15.80 12.26
N VAL A 115 1.43 14.46 12.24
CA VAL A 115 1.17 13.61 13.40
C VAL A 115 2.31 13.71 14.42
N ASP A 116 3.57 13.81 13.98
CA ASP A 116 4.70 14.05 14.89
C ASP A 116 4.59 15.42 15.61
N GLU A 117 4.05 16.47 14.97
CA GLU A 117 3.70 17.74 15.63
C GLU A 117 2.58 17.58 16.68
N HIS A 118 1.63 16.67 16.46
CA HIS A 118 0.58 16.37 17.43
C HIS A 118 1.14 15.59 18.63
N LEU A 119 1.99 14.59 18.39
CA LEU A 119 2.71 13.86 19.44
C LEU A 119 3.63 14.78 20.27
N ALA A 120 4.13 15.86 19.68
CA ALA A 120 4.86 16.92 20.38
C ALA A 120 3.96 17.93 21.13
N GLY A 121 2.63 17.85 20.97
CA GLY A 121 1.64 18.69 21.65
C GLY A 121 1.34 20.04 20.99
N PHE A 122 1.68 20.22 19.70
CA PHE A 122 1.51 21.50 19.00
C PHE A 122 0.45 21.49 17.89
N CYS A 123 0.15 20.33 17.29
CA CYS A 123 -0.89 20.17 16.28
C CYS A 123 -2.17 19.59 16.89
N SER A 124 -3.32 20.17 16.54
CA SER A 124 -4.66 19.71 16.93
C SER A 124 -5.49 19.23 15.75
N THR A 125 -5.22 19.75 14.55
CA THR A 125 -6.06 19.55 13.36
C THR A 125 -5.22 19.35 12.10
N ILE A 126 -5.50 18.26 11.39
CA ILE A 126 -4.94 17.96 10.06
C ILE A 126 -6.06 18.00 9.02
N HIS A 127 -5.82 18.72 7.93
CA HIS A 127 -6.70 18.78 6.76
C HIS A 127 -6.03 18.08 5.57
N VAL A 128 -6.66 17.04 5.04
CA VAL A 128 -6.25 16.34 3.83
C VAL A 128 -7.30 16.60 2.75
N VAL A 129 -6.87 17.10 1.60
CA VAL A 129 -7.75 17.45 0.47
C VAL A 129 -7.24 16.74 -0.79
N VAL A 130 -8.12 16.00 -1.47
CA VAL A 130 -7.87 15.48 -2.82
C VAL A 130 -8.46 16.47 -3.82
N ASN A 131 -7.61 17.13 -4.59
CA ASN A 131 -7.99 18.25 -5.45
C ASN A 131 -8.51 17.75 -6.81
N HIS A 132 -9.28 18.60 -7.51
CA HIS A 132 -9.85 18.32 -8.84
C HIS A 132 -8.84 17.86 -9.90
N ASP A 133 -7.62 18.39 -9.84
CA ASP A 133 -6.58 18.16 -10.84
C ASP A 133 -5.77 16.87 -10.58
N GLY A 134 -6.09 16.14 -9.51
CA GLY A 134 -5.37 14.94 -9.06
C GLY A 134 -4.22 15.20 -8.09
N SER A 135 -3.97 16.46 -7.68
CA SER A 135 -3.04 16.77 -6.59
C SER A 135 -3.67 16.48 -5.21
N VAL A 136 -2.83 16.37 -4.18
CA VAL A 136 -3.25 16.26 -2.78
C VAL A 136 -2.65 17.40 -1.97
N THR A 137 -3.46 18.00 -1.10
CA THR A 137 -3.03 18.98 -0.09
C THR A 137 -3.09 18.33 1.28
N VAL A 138 -2.04 18.46 2.08
CA VAL A 138 -2.04 18.18 3.52
C VAL A 138 -1.68 19.46 4.26
N ALA A 139 -2.49 19.86 5.23
CA ALA A 139 -2.23 21.03 6.07
C ALA A 139 -2.38 20.69 7.56
N ASP A 140 -1.49 21.22 8.38
CA ASP A 140 -1.49 21.14 9.85
C ASP A 140 -1.57 22.52 10.50
N ASP A 141 -1.93 22.56 11.78
CA ASP A 141 -1.90 23.74 12.65
C ASP A 141 -0.72 23.74 13.65
N GLY A 142 0.32 22.94 13.37
CA GLY A 142 1.50 22.80 14.22
C GLY A 142 2.44 24.01 14.22
N ARG A 143 3.71 23.82 14.57
CA ARG A 143 4.70 24.92 14.69
C ARG A 143 5.16 25.50 13.35
N GLY A 144 4.91 24.79 12.25
CA GLY A 144 5.48 25.07 10.93
C GLY A 144 6.96 24.67 10.82
N ILE A 145 7.35 24.12 9.66
CA ILE A 145 8.75 23.75 9.36
C ILE A 145 9.68 24.97 9.57
N PRO A 146 10.91 24.80 10.13
CA PRO A 146 11.84 25.91 10.32
C PRO A 146 12.19 26.64 9.01
N VAL A 147 12.03 27.97 9.00
CA VAL A 147 12.27 28.83 7.82
C VAL A 147 13.65 29.48 7.79
N GLY A 148 14.40 29.40 8.90
CA GLY A 148 15.73 29.98 9.04
C GLY A 148 16.78 29.33 8.14
N MET A 149 17.90 30.02 7.91
CA MET A 149 19.01 29.53 7.10
C MET A 149 19.74 28.37 7.80
N HIS A 150 20.02 27.32 7.04
CA HIS A 150 20.85 26.19 7.44
C HIS A 150 22.34 26.45 7.10
N GLU A 151 23.26 25.71 7.73
CA GLU A 151 24.70 25.73 7.42
C GLU A 151 25.04 25.41 5.95
N LYS A 152 24.08 24.85 5.20
CA LYS A 152 24.20 24.57 3.75
C LYS A 152 23.96 25.81 2.87
N GLY A 153 23.68 26.98 3.45
CA GLY A 153 23.48 28.22 2.70
C GLY A 153 22.10 28.37 2.04
N VAL A 154 21.13 27.54 2.41
CA VAL A 154 19.72 27.60 1.99
C VAL A 154 18.80 27.47 3.21
N SER A 155 17.49 27.70 3.06
CA SER A 155 16.54 27.58 4.19
C SER A 155 16.47 26.13 4.71
N ALA A 156 16.20 25.95 6.00
CA ALA A 156 16.05 24.61 6.58
C ALA A 156 14.87 23.83 5.96
N ALA A 157 13.80 24.52 5.57
CA ALA A 157 12.70 23.95 4.79
C ALA A 157 13.17 23.38 3.44
N GLU A 158 14.01 24.12 2.71
CA GLU A 158 14.59 23.67 1.44
C GLU A 158 15.53 22.47 1.64
N VAL A 159 16.34 22.45 2.71
CA VAL A 159 17.16 21.29 3.06
C VAL A 159 16.29 20.05 3.28
N VAL A 160 15.21 20.15 4.07
CA VAL A 160 14.29 19.03 4.34
C VAL A 160 13.56 18.55 3.08
N MET A 161 13.31 19.43 2.10
CA MET A 161 12.66 19.08 0.83
C MET A 161 13.60 18.52 -0.24
N THR A 162 14.92 18.79 -0.16
CA THR A 162 15.88 18.48 -1.24
C THR A 162 17.01 17.53 -0.86
N VAL A 163 17.25 17.31 0.45
CA VAL A 163 18.36 16.50 0.94
C VAL A 163 17.81 15.26 1.65
N LEU A 164 18.16 14.08 1.13
CA LEU A 164 17.86 12.79 1.78
C LEU A 164 18.58 12.72 3.14
N HIS A 165 17.92 12.12 4.13
CA HIS A 165 18.40 12.00 5.51
C HIS A 165 18.62 13.35 6.22
N ALA A 166 17.78 14.35 5.93
CA ALA A 166 17.80 15.64 6.60
C ALA A 166 16.52 15.90 7.40
N GLY A 167 16.66 16.25 8.69
CA GLY A 167 15.54 16.66 9.54
C GLY A 167 15.87 16.59 11.02
N GLY A 168 15.13 17.34 11.84
CA GLY A 168 15.31 17.37 13.31
C GLY A 168 14.80 16.14 14.07
N LYS A 169 14.62 15.00 13.39
CA LYS A 169 14.08 13.75 13.98
C LYS A 169 15.16 12.77 14.45
N PHE A 170 16.43 13.03 14.13
CA PHE A 170 17.56 12.19 14.56
C PHE A 170 18.00 12.46 16.01
N ASP A 171 17.73 13.66 16.53
CA ASP A 171 17.97 14.00 17.93
C ASP A 171 16.66 13.91 18.73
N HIS A 172 16.65 13.11 19.80
CA HIS A 172 15.53 12.96 20.73
C HIS A 172 15.14 14.26 21.51
N SER A 173 15.81 15.38 21.20
CA SER A 173 15.56 16.70 21.78
C SER A 173 14.26 17.34 21.27
N SER A 174 13.88 17.08 20.01
CA SER A 174 12.73 17.72 19.35
C SER A 174 11.49 16.85 19.32
N TYR A 175 11.65 15.52 19.24
CA TYR A 175 10.58 14.52 19.28
C TYR A 175 11.03 13.33 20.12
N LYS A 176 10.24 12.94 21.12
CA LYS A 176 10.56 11.79 22.01
C LYS A 176 10.25 10.44 21.35
N VAL A 177 9.24 10.42 20.50
CA VAL A 177 8.80 9.29 19.66
C VAL A 177 8.30 9.91 18.34
N SER A 178 8.67 9.33 17.20
CA SER A 178 8.21 9.77 15.87
C SER A 178 7.82 8.59 14.97
N ALA A 179 6.90 8.83 14.04
CA ALA A 179 6.57 7.90 12.96
C ALA A 179 7.65 7.88 11.86
N GLY A 180 8.23 9.05 11.58
CA GLY A 180 9.34 9.23 10.64
C GLY A 180 10.71 9.13 11.32
N LEU A 181 11.47 8.08 10.99
CA LEU A 181 12.80 7.81 11.60
C LEU A 181 13.97 8.04 10.64
N HIS A 182 13.76 7.94 9.32
CA HIS A 182 14.85 7.88 8.34
C HIS A 182 15.22 9.24 7.70
N GLY A 183 14.40 10.28 7.88
CA GLY A 183 14.62 11.61 7.29
C GLY A 183 14.58 11.66 5.76
N VAL A 184 13.86 10.74 5.11
CA VAL A 184 13.79 10.61 3.64
C VAL A 184 12.40 10.93 3.08
N GLY A 185 11.34 10.71 3.85
CA GLY A 185 9.93 10.75 3.41
C GLY A 185 9.56 11.91 2.49
N VAL A 186 9.44 13.13 3.04
CA VAL A 186 8.95 14.29 2.29
C VAL A 186 9.86 14.69 1.13
N SER A 187 11.18 14.47 1.24
CA SER A 187 12.13 14.67 0.14
C SER A 187 11.94 13.66 -1.00
N ALA A 188 11.58 12.41 -0.69
CA ALA A 188 11.22 11.41 -1.69
C ALA A 188 9.88 11.72 -2.35
N VAL A 189 8.89 12.23 -1.60
CA VAL A 189 7.63 12.75 -2.16
C VAL A 189 7.90 13.88 -3.15
N ASN A 190 8.69 14.88 -2.77
CA ASN A 190 9.07 15.99 -3.63
C ASN A 190 9.74 15.51 -4.93
N ALA A 191 10.63 14.52 -4.83
CA ALA A 191 11.32 13.92 -5.99
C ALA A 191 10.36 13.31 -7.02
N VAL A 192 9.37 12.52 -6.58
CA VAL A 192 8.47 11.76 -7.48
C VAL A 192 7.20 12.51 -7.89
N CYS A 193 7.11 13.81 -7.60
CA CYS A 193 6.00 14.67 -8.01
C CYS A 193 6.36 15.53 -9.23
N GLU A 194 5.39 15.76 -10.11
CA GLU A 194 5.50 16.73 -11.21
C GLU A 194 5.75 18.14 -10.62
N TRP A 195 5.07 18.44 -9.52
CA TRP A 195 5.25 19.66 -8.73
C TRP A 195 4.85 19.46 -7.27
N LEU A 196 5.45 20.30 -6.41
CA LEU A 196 5.11 20.44 -5.00
C LEU A 196 5.14 21.93 -4.62
N GLU A 197 4.13 22.38 -3.89
CA GLU A 197 4.07 23.71 -3.28
C GLU A 197 4.10 23.57 -1.75
N LEU A 198 5.03 24.29 -1.13
CA LEU A 198 5.19 24.37 0.30
C LEU A 198 4.79 25.77 0.77
N GLU A 199 3.83 25.83 1.69
CA GLU A 199 3.45 27.04 2.43
C GLU A 199 3.66 26.81 3.92
N ILE A 200 4.41 27.68 4.58
CA ILE A 200 4.69 27.61 6.02
C ILE A 200 4.16 28.87 6.69
N ARG A 201 3.40 28.72 7.77
CA ARG A 201 2.91 29.82 8.61
C ARG A 201 3.73 29.81 9.89
N ARG A 202 4.63 30.79 10.02
CA ARG A 202 5.61 30.86 11.11
C ARG A 202 6.16 32.27 11.26
N GLU A 203 6.44 32.67 12.51
CA GLU A 203 7.04 33.97 12.84
C GLU A 203 6.24 35.17 12.30
N GLY A 204 4.91 35.06 12.34
CA GLY A 204 3.97 36.10 11.90
C GLY A 204 3.78 36.19 10.38
N LYS A 205 4.37 35.27 9.60
CA LYS A 205 4.42 35.34 8.14
C LYS A 205 4.02 34.04 7.46
N ILE A 206 3.48 34.19 6.27
CA ILE A 206 3.26 33.13 5.29
C ILE A 206 4.49 33.09 4.39
N TRP A 207 5.22 31.98 4.41
CA TRP A 207 6.37 31.70 3.56
C TRP A 207 5.96 30.70 2.48
N ARG A 208 6.44 30.86 1.25
CA ARG A 208 6.14 29.95 0.14
C ARG A 208 7.38 29.57 -0.66
N GLN A 209 7.44 28.32 -1.09
CA GLN A 209 8.42 27.81 -2.04
C GLN A 209 7.78 26.74 -2.93
N SER A 210 8.10 26.72 -4.22
CA SER A 210 7.58 25.75 -5.18
C SER A 210 8.71 24.93 -5.79
N TYR A 211 8.41 23.68 -6.12
CA TYR A 211 9.34 22.68 -6.64
C TYR A 211 8.78 22.02 -7.90
N ARG A 212 9.67 21.56 -8.78
CA ARG A 212 9.36 20.74 -9.96
C ARG A 212 10.30 19.54 -9.99
N CYS A 213 9.77 18.32 -9.96
CA CYS A 213 10.57 17.08 -9.96
C CYS A 213 11.68 17.06 -8.88
N GLY A 214 11.39 17.58 -7.68
CA GLY A 214 12.35 17.74 -6.58
C GLY A 214 13.20 19.02 -6.60
N VAL A 215 13.22 19.79 -7.70
CA VAL A 215 14.09 20.96 -7.88
C VAL A 215 13.37 22.25 -7.47
N PRO A 216 13.93 23.07 -6.54
CA PRO A 216 13.33 24.35 -6.15
C PRO A 216 13.29 25.33 -7.32
N GLN A 217 12.16 26.04 -7.47
CA GLN A 217 11.95 27.04 -8.54
C GLN A 217 12.40 28.46 -8.13
N GLY A 218 12.82 28.62 -6.88
CA GLY A 218 13.30 29.86 -6.28
C GLY A 218 13.54 29.64 -4.78
N PRO A 219 14.18 30.60 -4.08
CA PRO A 219 14.37 30.52 -2.63
C PRO A 219 13.03 30.68 -1.87
N LEU A 220 12.96 30.13 -0.66
CA LEU A 220 11.84 30.37 0.27
C LEU A 220 11.68 31.88 0.56
N GLY A 221 10.49 32.42 0.31
CA GLY A 221 10.21 33.86 0.50
C GLY A 221 8.88 34.12 1.22
N PRO A 222 8.76 35.25 1.94
CA PRO A 222 7.49 35.66 2.54
C PRO A 222 6.54 36.20 1.47
N VAL A 223 5.28 35.76 1.50
CA VAL A 223 4.21 36.16 0.55
C VAL A 223 3.04 36.89 1.22
N GLY A 224 3.03 36.98 2.55
CA GLY A 224 2.02 37.70 3.33
C GLY A 224 2.26 37.58 4.83
N ASP A 225 1.48 38.29 5.62
CA ASP A 225 1.48 38.21 7.09
C ASP A 225 0.33 37.30 7.59
N THR A 226 0.48 36.69 8.77
CA THR A 226 -0.54 35.84 9.39
C THR A 226 -0.38 35.75 10.91
N ASP A 227 -1.49 35.56 11.62
CA ASP A 227 -1.56 35.27 13.05
C ASP A 227 -1.52 33.76 13.38
N LYS A 228 -1.60 32.89 12.36
CA LYS A 228 -1.67 31.44 12.49
C LYS A 228 -0.28 30.78 12.36
N THR A 229 -0.17 29.55 12.84
CA THR A 229 0.98 28.66 12.60
C THR A 229 0.58 27.43 11.79
N GLY A 230 1.57 26.69 11.30
CA GLY A 230 1.38 25.38 10.65
C GLY A 230 2.10 25.23 9.31
N THR A 231 2.00 24.05 8.72
CA THR A 231 2.52 23.75 7.37
C THR A 231 1.38 23.35 6.44
N LYS A 232 1.45 23.74 5.18
CA LYS A 232 0.60 23.25 4.09
C LYS A 232 1.50 22.78 2.95
N VAL A 233 1.34 21.52 2.54
CA VAL A 233 2.05 20.90 1.43
C VAL A 233 1.02 20.44 0.41
N THR A 234 1.08 20.99 -0.81
CA THR A 234 0.26 20.53 -1.94
C THR A 234 1.19 19.91 -2.98
N PHE A 235 0.89 18.69 -3.45
CA PHE A 235 1.77 17.98 -4.38
C PHE A 235 0.99 17.16 -5.41
N LYS A 236 1.56 17.03 -6.60
CA LYS A 236 0.98 16.26 -7.71
C LYS A 236 1.91 15.14 -8.16
N PRO A 237 1.49 13.86 -8.09
CA PRO A 237 2.32 12.71 -8.47
C PRO A 237 2.67 12.77 -9.96
N ASP A 238 3.89 12.35 -10.30
CA ASP A 238 4.41 12.41 -11.66
C ASP A 238 3.90 11.24 -12.53
N PRO A 239 3.17 11.50 -13.65
CA PRO A 239 2.63 10.46 -14.51
C PRO A 239 3.71 9.70 -15.31
N ASP A 240 4.95 10.20 -15.39
CA ASP A 240 6.07 9.46 -15.98
C ASP A 240 6.65 8.41 -15.00
N ILE A 241 6.30 8.49 -13.72
CA ILE A 241 6.74 7.56 -12.65
C ILE A 241 5.63 6.58 -12.27
N PHE A 242 4.40 7.07 -12.07
CA PHE A 242 3.28 6.28 -11.58
C PHE A 242 2.38 5.79 -12.72
N SER A 243 2.02 4.49 -12.73
CA SER A 243 1.09 3.96 -13.73
C SER A 243 -0.37 4.39 -13.53
N SER A 244 -0.70 4.89 -12.33
CA SER A 244 -1.94 5.61 -12.05
C SER A 244 -1.65 6.73 -11.06
N THR A 245 -2.25 7.90 -11.28
CA THR A 245 -2.19 9.06 -10.39
C THR A 245 -3.52 9.33 -9.67
N GLU A 246 -4.49 8.41 -9.79
CA GLU A 246 -5.81 8.56 -9.16
C GLU A 246 -5.82 7.99 -7.72
N TYR A 247 -5.87 8.89 -6.73
CA TYR A 247 -6.03 8.53 -5.32
C TYR A 247 -7.42 7.92 -5.03
N SER A 248 -7.46 6.87 -4.22
CA SER A 248 -8.69 6.24 -3.74
C SER A 248 -9.15 6.88 -2.42
N TYR A 249 -10.35 7.47 -2.43
CA TYR A 249 -10.94 8.05 -1.23
C TYR A 249 -11.05 7.03 -0.09
N GLU A 250 -11.45 5.78 -0.37
CA GLU A 250 -11.68 4.79 0.69
C GLU A 250 -10.39 4.31 1.36
N ILE A 251 -9.27 4.31 0.62
CA ILE A 251 -7.93 4.02 1.19
C ILE A 251 -7.49 5.17 2.10
N LEU A 252 -7.66 6.42 1.65
CA LEU A 252 -7.40 7.63 2.45
C LEU A 252 -8.29 7.67 3.72
N SER A 253 -9.60 7.55 3.53
CA SER A 253 -10.63 7.52 4.57
C SER A 253 -10.34 6.48 5.65
N THR A 254 -10.06 5.23 5.27
CA THR A 254 -9.74 4.16 6.23
C THR A 254 -8.49 4.49 7.05
N ARG A 255 -7.39 4.86 6.38
CA ARG A 255 -6.11 5.10 7.06
C ARG A 255 -6.11 6.36 7.93
N LEU A 256 -6.78 7.42 7.50
CA LEU A 256 -6.93 8.64 8.30
C LEU A 256 -7.80 8.41 9.54
N ARG A 257 -8.83 7.56 9.42
CA ARG A 257 -9.64 7.14 10.57
C ARG A 257 -8.83 6.30 11.56
N GLU A 258 -7.98 5.37 11.10
CA GLU A 258 -7.02 4.65 11.95
C GLU A 258 -6.08 5.62 12.69
N LEU A 259 -5.52 6.62 11.99
CA LEU A 259 -4.60 7.58 12.58
C LEU A 259 -5.27 8.45 13.66
N ALA A 260 -6.53 8.87 13.46
CA ALA A 260 -7.30 9.59 14.47
C ALA A 260 -7.60 8.72 15.71
N PHE A 261 -7.81 7.40 15.55
CA PHE A 261 -7.96 6.47 16.67
C PHE A 261 -6.65 6.26 17.46
N LEU A 262 -5.49 6.24 16.78
CA LEU A 262 -4.18 6.02 17.40
C LEU A 262 -3.65 7.27 18.14
N ASN A 263 -4.23 8.44 17.85
CA ASN A 263 -3.83 9.74 18.37
C ASN A 263 -5.06 10.47 18.95
N SER A 264 -5.47 10.08 20.15
CA SER A 264 -6.67 10.60 20.80
C SER A 264 -6.69 12.12 20.88
N GLY A 265 -7.78 12.74 20.43
CA GLY A 265 -7.93 14.19 20.38
C GLY A 265 -7.36 14.87 19.13
N LEU A 266 -6.71 14.13 18.22
CA LEU A 266 -6.32 14.66 16.90
C LEU A 266 -7.54 14.70 15.97
N SER A 267 -7.88 15.90 15.49
CA SER A 267 -8.91 16.08 14.45
C SER A 267 -8.30 15.89 13.08
N ILE A 268 -8.84 14.97 12.27
CA ILE A 268 -8.40 14.76 10.89
C ILE A 268 -9.60 14.90 9.95
N LYS A 269 -9.59 15.96 9.12
CA LYS A 269 -10.60 16.18 8.08
C LYS A 269 -10.09 15.69 6.73
N LEU A 270 -10.78 14.74 6.12
CA LEU A 270 -10.61 14.38 4.71
C LEU A 270 -11.66 15.10 3.87
N SER A 271 -11.23 15.66 2.73
CA SER A 271 -12.12 16.24 1.73
C SER A 271 -11.72 15.72 0.35
N ASP A 272 -12.63 15.08 -0.37
CA ASP A 272 -12.51 14.88 -1.81
C ASP A 272 -13.24 16.02 -2.49
N GLU A 273 -12.51 16.82 -3.27
CA GLU A 273 -13.14 17.88 -4.05
C GLU A 273 -13.68 17.39 -5.39
N ARG A 274 -13.29 16.17 -5.81
CA ARG A 274 -13.71 15.55 -7.06
C ARG A 274 -15.20 15.19 -7.02
N GLU A 275 -15.81 15.19 -8.19
CA GLU A 275 -17.24 14.85 -8.41
C GLU A 275 -18.21 15.74 -7.58
N GLU A 276 -19.12 15.15 -6.80
CA GLU A 276 -20.11 15.91 -6.01
C GLU A 276 -19.51 16.56 -4.75
N GLY A 277 -18.25 16.24 -4.41
CA GLY A 277 -17.60 16.62 -3.17
C GLY A 277 -18.02 15.74 -2.00
N ARG A 278 -17.04 15.09 -1.34
CA ARG A 278 -17.27 14.30 -0.11
C ARG A 278 -16.33 14.80 0.97
N SER A 279 -16.81 14.94 2.21
CA SER A 279 -15.93 15.25 3.33
C SER A 279 -16.36 14.50 4.58
N GLU A 280 -15.37 13.98 5.30
CA GLU A 280 -15.51 13.34 6.60
C GLU A 280 -14.51 13.99 7.57
N THR A 281 -14.85 14.02 8.86
CA THR A 281 -13.95 14.47 9.93
C THR A 281 -13.90 13.39 10.99
N TYR A 282 -12.69 12.98 11.35
CA TYR A 282 -12.41 11.95 12.34
C TYR A 282 -11.81 12.62 13.57
N LEU A 283 -12.46 12.46 14.71
CA LEU A 283 -12.00 12.92 16.00
C LEU A 283 -12.50 11.91 17.03
N PHE A 284 -11.57 11.28 17.74
CA PHE A 284 -11.86 10.23 18.70
C PHE A 284 -11.14 10.52 20.01
N GLU A 285 -11.87 10.48 21.12
CA GLU A 285 -11.30 10.68 22.46
C GLU A 285 -10.99 9.32 23.14
N GLY A 286 -11.72 8.26 22.78
CA GLY A 286 -11.56 6.92 23.39
C GLY A 286 -10.38 6.11 22.84
N GLY A 287 -9.58 6.67 21.94
CA GLY A 287 -8.36 6.08 21.40
C GLY A 287 -8.54 4.67 20.83
N ILE A 288 -7.57 3.78 21.08
CA ILE A 288 -7.64 2.40 20.58
C ILE A 288 -8.77 1.56 21.20
N ARG A 289 -9.34 1.96 22.35
CA ARG A 289 -10.52 1.30 22.93
C ARG A 289 -11.75 1.54 22.05
N GLU A 290 -11.91 2.78 21.57
CA GLU A 290 -12.95 3.15 20.62
C GLU A 290 -12.71 2.53 19.24
N PHE A 291 -11.43 2.39 18.82
CA PHE A 291 -11.06 1.69 17.59
C PHE A 291 -11.49 0.22 17.60
N VAL A 292 -11.20 -0.51 18.69
CA VAL A 292 -11.64 -1.91 18.84
C VAL A 292 -13.15 -2.01 18.85
N ALA A 293 -13.87 -1.09 19.53
CA ALA A 293 -15.32 -1.04 19.49
C ALA A 293 -15.85 -0.80 18.06
N HIS A 294 -15.23 0.10 17.29
CA HIS A 294 -15.56 0.36 15.88
C HIS A 294 -15.33 -0.88 15.01
N LEU A 295 -14.18 -1.55 15.14
CA LEU A 295 -13.86 -2.81 14.44
C LEU A 295 -14.80 -3.96 14.84
N ALA A 296 -15.23 -4.00 16.10
CA ALA A 296 -16.16 -5.00 16.64
C ALA A 296 -17.63 -4.72 16.28
N SER A 297 -18.00 -3.48 15.93
CA SER A 297 -19.40 -3.09 15.62
C SER A 297 -20.04 -3.85 14.45
N THR A 298 -19.22 -4.39 13.55
CA THR A 298 -19.65 -5.25 12.42
C THR A 298 -19.85 -6.72 12.80
N LYS A 299 -19.57 -7.06 14.07
CA LYS A 299 -19.62 -8.39 14.68
C LYS A 299 -20.54 -8.32 15.90
N GLU A 300 -20.77 -9.45 16.54
CA GLU A 300 -21.51 -9.53 17.80
C GLU A 300 -20.50 -9.81 18.93
N PRO A 301 -20.21 -8.85 19.82
CA PRO A 301 -19.35 -9.06 20.98
C PRO A 301 -19.94 -10.11 21.93
N ILE A 302 -19.09 -10.96 22.53
CA ILE A 302 -19.57 -11.89 23.58
C ILE A 302 -19.57 -11.26 24.98
N HIS A 303 -18.90 -10.11 25.14
CA HIS A 303 -18.89 -9.28 26.35
C HIS A 303 -18.92 -7.79 25.97
N ASP A 304 -19.60 -6.99 26.79
CA ASP A 304 -19.95 -5.61 26.46
C ASP A 304 -18.73 -4.68 26.48
N ASP A 305 -17.90 -4.79 27.53
CA ASP A 305 -16.71 -3.95 27.69
C ASP A 305 -15.52 -4.40 26.82
N VAL A 306 -14.95 -3.46 26.07
CA VAL A 306 -13.60 -3.60 25.51
C VAL A 306 -12.57 -3.54 26.64
N ILE A 307 -11.74 -4.58 26.76
CA ILE A 307 -10.63 -4.64 27.71
C ILE A 307 -9.52 -3.77 27.14
N ALA A 308 -9.06 -2.76 27.87
CA ALA A 308 -7.97 -1.90 27.45
C ALA A 308 -7.03 -1.57 28.60
N PHE A 309 -5.73 -1.47 28.32
CA PHE A 309 -4.72 -1.02 29.27
C PHE A 309 -3.54 -0.36 28.55
N GLN A 310 -2.90 0.57 29.25
CA GLN A 310 -1.66 1.19 28.83
C GLN A 310 -0.60 0.98 29.91
N THR A 311 0.64 0.66 29.52
CA THR A 311 1.79 0.56 30.42
C THR A 311 3.01 1.28 29.85
N SER A 312 3.91 1.70 30.74
CA SER A 312 5.19 2.36 30.41
C SER A 312 6.31 1.54 31.03
N VAL A 313 7.30 1.16 30.23
CA VAL A 313 8.53 0.50 30.71
C VAL A 313 9.71 1.44 30.48
N PRO A 314 10.51 1.76 31.53
CA PRO A 314 11.68 2.61 31.38
C PRO A 314 12.66 2.09 30.33
N GLY A 315 13.09 2.95 29.42
CA GLY A 315 14.15 2.64 28.47
C GLY A 315 15.52 2.66 29.14
N GLU A 316 16.41 1.72 28.79
CA GLU A 316 17.79 1.69 29.29
C GLU A 316 18.60 2.90 28.78
N GLY A 317 18.50 4.03 29.48
CA GLY A 317 19.12 5.31 29.06
C GLY A 317 18.39 6.01 27.91
N ARG A 318 17.15 5.61 27.60
CA ARG A 318 16.31 6.13 26.51
C ARG A 318 14.95 6.57 27.07
N ALA A 319 14.10 7.18 26.23
CA ALA A 319 12.71 7.41 26.61
C ALA A 319 11.97 6.07 26.83
N ASP A 320 10.92 6.09 27.65
CA ASP A 320 10.11 4.91 27.95
C ASP A 320 9.48 4.28 26.70
N ILE A 321 9.35 2.96 26.73
CA ILE A 321 8.55 2.18 25.77
C ILE A 321 7.13 2.10 26.31
N LEU A 322 6.17 2.70 25.61
CA LEU A 322 4.76 2.60 25.94
C LEU A 322 4.13 1.45 25.14
N VAL A 323 3.34 0.62 25.82
CA VAL A 323 2.46 -0.36 25.18
C VAL A 323 1.02 0.00 25.55
N ASP A 324 0.23 0.33 24.54
CA ASP A 324 -1.20 0.53 24.63
C ASP A 324 -1.90 -0.63 23.92
N LEU A 325 -2.86 -1.28 24.57
CA LEU A 325 -3.57 -2.42 24.02
C LEU A 325 -5.05 -2.38 24.34
N ALA A 326 -5.88 -2.64 23.32
CA ALA A 326 -7.31 -2.88 23.44
C ALA A 326 -7.68 -4.23 22.80
N ILE A 327 -8.60 -4.97 23.42
CA ILE A 327 -9.03 -6.30 22.97
C ILE A 327 -10.49 -6.61 23.36
N GLN A 328 -11.21 -7.24 22.43
CA GLN A 328 -12.58 -7.72 22.64
C GLN A 328 -12.79 -9.04 21.88
N TRP A 329 -13.43 -10.02 22.53
CA TRP A 329 -13.84 -11.27 21.87
C TRP A 329 -15.25 -11.11 21.27
N CYS A 330 -15.42 -11.60 20.05
CA CYS A 330 -16.68 -11.59 19.30
C CYS A 330 -17.13 -13.03 18.96
N SER A 331 -18.38 -13.19 18.51
CA SER A 331 -18.93 -14.48 18.04
C SER A 331 -18.28 -14.99 16.74
N ALA A 332 -17.53 -14.14 16.04
CA ALA A 332 -16.77 -14.43 14.82
C ALA A 332 -15.68 -15.51 15.01
N TYR A 333 -15.10 -15.97 13.89
CA TYR A 333 -14.13 -17.07 13.87
C TYR A 333 -12.70 -16.60 13.60
N ALA A 334 -12.53 -15.72 12.61
CA ALA A 334 -11.26 -15.09 12.33
C ALA A 334 -10.73 -14.28 13.53
N GLU A 335 -9.42 -14.39 13.79
CA GLU A 335 -8.70 -13.38 14.56
C GLU A 335 -8.48 -12.12 13.68
N GLN A 336 -8.56 -10.95 14.29
CA GLN A 336 -8.23 -9.65 13.69
C GLN A 336 -7.38 -8.88 14.70
N ILE A 337 -6.06 -8.94 14.53
CA ILE A 337 -5.08 -8.31 15.42
C ILE A 337 -4.31 -7.27 14.62
N PHE A 338 -4.60 -5.99 14.86
CA PHE A 338 -3.94 -4.86 14.21
C PHE A 338 -2.73 -4.42 15.02
N CYS A 339 -1.59 -4.36 14.34
CA CYS A 339 -0.27 -4.24 14.95
C CYS A 339 0.36 -2.91 14.55
N TYR A 340 0.58 -2.00 15.50
CA TYR A 340 1.13 -0.68 15.24
C TYR A 340 2.38 -0.39 16.05
N THR A 341 3.41 0.16 15.41
CA THR A 341 4.58 0.74 16.07
C THR A 341 4.75 2.18 15.59
N ASN A 342 4.78 3.14 16.52
CA ASN A 342 4.88 4.58 16.20
C ASN A 342 3.90 5.03 15.10
N ASN A 343 2.62 4.65 15.21
CA ASN A 343 1.54 4.93 14.26
C ASN A 343 1.63 4.21 12.90
N VAL A 344 2.73 3.52 12.60
CA VAL A 344 2.90 2.70 11.40
C VAL A 344 2.25 1.32 11.60
N HIS A 345 1.46 0.87 10.62
CA HIS A 345 0.84 -0.47 10.63
C HIS A 345 1.85 -1.54 10.20
N ASN A 346 2.27 -2.39 11.14
CA ASN A 346 3.11 -3.55 10.88
C ASN A 346 2.25 -4.72 10.37
N ARG A 347 2.01 -4.78 9.05
CA ARG A 347 1.15 -5.78 8.38
C ARG A 347 1.53 -7.23 8.70
N ASP A 348 2.82 -7.51 8.85
CA ASP A 348 3.37 -8.84 9.16
C ASP A 348 3.57 -9.05 10.68
N GLY A 349 3.11 -8.08 11.49
CA GLY A 349 3.23 -8.06 12.94
C GLY A 349 4.68 -7.92 13.41
N GLY A 350 5.18 -8.94 14.11
CA GLY A 350 6.54 -8.95 14.63
C GLY A 350 6.65 -9.42 16.08
N THR A 351 7.63 -8.88 16.81
CA THR A 351 7.95 -9.25 18.21
C THR A 351 6.81 -8.95 19.18
N HIS A 352 6.18 -7.78 19.07
CA HIS A 352 4.97 -7.39 19.82
C HIS A 352 3.79 -8.37 19.62
N LEU A 353 3.44 -8.71 18.36
CA LEU A 353 2.41 -9.71 18.06
C LEU A 353 2.77 -11.09 18.65
N THR A 354 4.05 -11.47 18.61
CA THR A 354 4.54 -12.73 19.18
C THR A 354 4.39 -12.76 20.70
N GLY A 355 4.70 -11.65 21.38
CA GLY A 355 4.51 -11.50 22.83
C GLY A 355 3.03 -11.60 23.22
N LEU A 356 2.16 -10.87 22.49
CA LEU A 356 0.70 -10.89 22.67
C LEU A 356 0.13 -12.31 22.52
N ARG A 357 0.41 -13.00 21.40
CA ARG A 357 -0.06 -14.37 21.14
C ARG A 357 0.38 -15.34 22.26
N THR A 358 1.63 -15.20 22.72
CA THR A 358 2.19 -16.02 23.82
C THR A 358 1.45 -15.76 25.14
N ALA A 359 1.25 -14.49 25.51
CA ALA A 359 0.61 -14.11 26.76
C ALA A 359 -0.88 -14.46 26.81
N LEU A 360 -1.64 -14.25 25.73
CA LEU A 360 -3.04 -14.66 25.65
C LEU A 360 -3.19 -16.16 25.91
N THR A 361 -2.40 -16.97 25.21
CA THR A 361 -2.44 -18.44 25.34
C THR A 361 -2.11 -18.88 26.77
N ARG A 362 -1.11 -18.25 27.42
CA ARG A 362 -0.73 -18.56 28.81
C ARG A 362 -1.79 -18.11 29.80
N SER A 363 -2.31 -16.89 29.67
CA SER A 363 -3.28 -16.29 30.60
C SER A 363 -4.60 -17.06 30.61
N LEU A 364 -5.16 -17.41 29.45
CA LEU A 364 -6.41 -18.17 29.37
C LEU A 364 -6.23 -19.62 29.90
N ASN A 365 -5.09 -20.27 29.61
CA ASN A 365 -4.82 -21.60 30.16
C ASN A 365 -4.60 -21.58 31.68
N GLY A 366 -3.88 -20.59 32.22
CA GLY A 366 -3.69 -20.45 33.67
C GLY A 366 -5.03 -20.26 34.39
N TYR A 367 -5.81 -19.25 33.98
CA TYR A 367 -7.12 -18.98 34.60
C TYR A 367 -8.09 -20.17 34.49
N GLY A 368 -8.08 -20.89 33.36
CA GLY A 368 -8.93 -22.07 33.17
C GLY A 368 -8.50 -23.30 34.00
N GLN A 369 -7.21 -23.44 34.31
CA GLN A 369 -6.70 -24.45 35.23
C GLN A 369 -7.06 -24.12 36.68
N ASP A 370 -6.74 -22.91 37.13
CA ASP A 370 -6.99 -22.44 38.50
C ASP A 370 -8.48 -22.55 38.89
N ASN A 371 -9.39 -22.25 37.94
CA ASN A 371 -10.83 -22.31 38.13
C ASN A 371 -11.47 -23.67 37.76
N ASN A 372 -10.68 -24.69 37.42
CA ASN A 372 -11.16 -26.05 37.07
C ASN A 372 -12.21 -26.10 35.93
N LEU A 373 -12.03 -25.26 34.90
CA LEU A 373 -13.00 -25.08 33.80
C LEU A 373 -12.79 -26.05 32.62
N PHE A 374 -11.64 -26.73 32.51
CA PHE A 374 -11.29 -27.63 31.40
C PHE A 374 -11.84 -29.05 31.46
N LYS A 375 -13.02 -29.26 32.07
CA LYS A 375 -13.61 -30.61 32.28
C LYS A 375 -13.74 -31.44 31.00
N ASP A 376 -13.95 -30.79 29.86
CA ASP A 376 -14.17 -31.43 28.55
C ASP A 376 -12.95 -31.36 27.61
N VAL A 377 -11.83 -30.72 27.99
CA VAL A 377 -10.68 -30.45 27.11
C VAL A 377 -9.39 -30.93 27.76
N LYS A 378 -9.01 -32.19 27.50
CA LYS A 378 -7.90 -32.88 28.19
C LYS A 378 -6.49 -32.34 27.89
N HIS A 379 -6.34 -31.52 26.86
CA HIS A 379 -5.03 -31.03 26.39
C HIS A 379 -4.86 -29.51 26.52
N GLY A 380 -5.76 -28.84 27.26
CA GLY A 380 -5.81 -27.38 27.34
C GLY A 380 -6.21 -26.72 26.02
N LEU A 381 -6.09 -25.40 25.96
CA LEU A 381 -6.38 -24.60 24.77
C LEU A 381 -5.10 -24.37 23.97
N SER A 382 -5.14 -24.59 22.65
CA SER A 382 -4.07 -24.14 21.76
C SER A 382 -4.09 -22.63 21.61
N GLY A 383 -3.01 -22.06 21.04
CA GLY A 383 -2.98 -20.63 20.76
C GLY A 383 -4.14 -20.17 19.88
N ASP A 384 -4.48 -20.95 18.85
CA ASP A 384 -5.53 -20.59 17.90
C ASP A 384 -6.92 -20.66 18.54
N ASP A 385 -7.14 -21.65 19.42
CA ASP A 385 -8.38 -21.76 20.22
C ASP A 385 -8.62 -20.50 21.07
N THR A 386 -7.55 -19.91 21.62
CA THR A 386 -7.65 -18.69 22.47
C THR A 386 -7.88 -17.40 21.68
N ARG A 387 -7.56 -17.40 20.38
CA ARG A 387 -7.61 -16.20 19.52
C ARG A 387 -8.78 -16.19 18.52
N GLU A 388 -9.52 -17.30 18.41
CA GLU A 388 -10.75 -17.36 17.61
C GLU A 388 -11.67 -16.18 17.95
N GLY A 389 -12.06 -15.39 16.94
CA GLY A 389 -12.96 -14.24 17.11
C GLY A 389 -12.41 -13.06 17.92
N VAL A 390 -11.11 -12.99 18.19
CA VAL A 390 -10.47 -11.82 18.80
C VAL A 390 -10.45 -10.64 17.82
N VAL A 391 -10.90 -9.48 18.29
CA VAL A 391 -10.57 -8.17 17.71
C VAL A 391 -9.62 -7.47 18.67
N CYS A 392 -8.42 -7.12 18.21
CA CYS A 392 -7.39 -6.51 19.05
C CYS A 392 -6.63 -5.44 18.27
N VAL A 393 -6.28 -4.35 18.96
CA VAL A 393 -5.33 -3.34 18.50
C VAL A 393 -4.22 -3.27 19.55
N ILE A 394 -2.98 -3.41 19.09
CA ILE A 394 -1.77 -3.21 19.91
C ILE A 394 -0.94 -2.09 19.29
N HIS A 395 -0.63 -1.07 20.10
CA HIS A 395 0.14 0.10 19.71
C HIS A 395 1.36 0.26 20.61
N VAL A 396 2.54 0.07 20.05
CA VAL A 396 3.81 0.27 20.73
C VAL A 396 4.37 1.64 20.34
N LYS A 397 4.69 2.48 21.32
CA LYS A 397 5.44 3.73 21.10
C LYS A 397 6.86 3.48 21.62
N HIS A 398 7.81 3.42 20.68
CA HIS A 398 9.19 3.03 20.91
C HIS A 398 10.13 4.15 20.43
N PRO A 399 11.15 4.55 21.21
CA PRO A 399 12.03 5.66 20.82
C PRO A 399 12.97 5.32 19.65
N ASP A 400 13.34 4.05 19.50
CA ASP A 400 14.29 3.57 18.49
C ASP A 400 13.92 2.14 18.00
N PRO A 401 12.81 1.97 17.26
CA PRO A 401 12.34 0.65 16.83
C PRO A 401 13.09 0.13 15.61
N SER A 402 13.45 -1.15 15.63
CA SER A 402 14.04 -1.84 14.47
C SER A 402 12.97 -2.58 13.66
N PHE A 403 13.00 -2.40 12.34
CA PHE A 403 12.14 -3.09 11.37
C PHE A 403 12.96 -3.98 10.43
N ASP A 404 12.31 -4.93 9.76
CA ASP A 404 12.96 -5.80 8.77
C ASP A 404 13.23 -5.10 7.42
N SER A 405 12.55 -3.99 7.15
CA SER A 405 12.47 -3.35 5.84
C SER A 405 12.03 -1.88 5.93
N GLN A 406 12.28 -1.10 4.86
CA GLN A 406 11.84 0.30 4.75
C GLN A 406 10.31 0.47 4.73
N THR A 407 9.56 -0.54 4.28
CA THR A 407 8.09 -0.56 4.36
C THR A 407 7.58 -0.78 5.80
N LYS A 408 8.47 -1.03 6.76
CA LYS A 408 8.19 -1.20 8.19
C LYS A 408 7.13 -2.26 8.46
N SER A 409 7.01 -3.29 7.61
CA SER A 409 5.91 -4.26 7.69
C SER A 409 6.01 -5.17 8.91
N LYS A 410 7.22 -5.37 9.46
CA LYS A 410 7.47 -6.23 10.63
C LYS A 410 8.40 -5.57 11.66
N LEU A 411 7.98 -5.58 12.93
CA LEU A 411 8.84 -5.16 14.05
C LEU A 411 9.80 -6.29 14.48
N VAL A 412 11.10 -6.00 14.54
CA VAL A 412 12.15 -6.96 14.95
C VAL A 412 12.84 -6.62 16.28
N SER A 413 12.55 -5.46 16.88
CA SER A 413 12.95 -5.09 18.25
C SER A 413 12.63 -6.18 19.28
N SER A 414 13.66 -6.83 19.80
CA SER A 414 13.58 -8.10 20.55
C SER A 414 12.95 -7.95 21.95
N GLU A 415 13.33 -6.88 22.63
CA GLU A 415 12.92 -6.42 23.94
C GLU A 415 11.40 -6.23 24.05
N VAL A 416 10.77 -5.74 22.98
CA VAL A 416 9.32 -5.48 22.91
C VAL A 416 8.50 -6.77 23.11
N LYS A 417 9.01 -7.94 22.71
CA LYS A 417 8.31 -9.22 22.97
C LYS A 417 8.09 -9.43 24.47
N GLY A 418 9.14 -9.28 25.28
CA GLY A 418 9.08 -9.53 26.72
C GLY A 418 8.22 -8.48 27.46
N ILE A 419 8.33 -7.22 27.03
CA ILE A 419 7.52 -6.11 27.55
C ILE A 419 6.02 -6.37 27.34
N VAL A 420 5.61 -6.66 26.10
CA VAL A 420 4.21 -6.95 25.76
C VAL A 420 3.73 -8.22 26.47
N GLU A 421 4.57 -9.27 26.52
CA GLU A 421 4.23 -10.54 27.15
C GLU A 421 3.96 -10.36 28.66
N ASN A 422 4.77 -9.58 29.38
CA ASN A 422 4.55 -9.27 30.79
C ASN A 422 3.30 -8.42 31.01
N ALA A 423 3.14 -7.33 30.25
CA ALA A 423 2.03 -6.41 30.37
C ALA A 423 0.67 -7.11 30.18
N VAL A 424 0.53 -7.92 29.12
CA VAL A 424 -0.70 -8.69 28.86
C VAL A 424 -0.98 -9.68 29.98
N ASN A 425 0.03 -10.42 30.46
CA ASN A 425 -0.18 -11.41 31.53
C ASN A 425 -0.61 -10.75 32.85
N GLU A 426 -0.07 -9.59 33.20
CA GLU A 426 -0.44 -8.86 34.42
C GLU A 426 -1.86 -8.28 34.33
N HIS A 427 -2.13 -7.46 33.31
CA HIS A 427 -3.39 -6.74 33.19
C HIS A 427 -4.57 -7.67 32.88
N LEU A 428 -4.38 -8.68 32.02
CA LEU A 428 -5.47 -9.61 31.67
C LEU A 428 -5.83 -10.54 32.85
N ARG A 429 -4.83 -11.00 33.61
CA ARG A 429 -5.07 -11.77 34.84
C ARG A 429 -5.88 -10.95 35.84
N ARG A 430 -5.44 -9.74 36.13
CA ARG A 430 -6.15 -8.82 37.03
C ARG A 430 -7.58 -8.57 36.56
N TYR A 431 -7.78 -8.31 35.27
CA TYR A 431 -9.10 -8.09 34.71
C TYR A 431 -10.02 -9.32 34.84
N PHE A 432 -9.49 -10.54 34.67
CA PHE A 432 -10.26 -11.78 34.86
C PHE A 432 -10.59 -12.09 36.33
N GLU A 433 -9.73 -11.69 37.27
CA GLU A 433 -9.99 -11.76 38.72
C GLU A 433 -11.07 -10.73 39.13
N GLU A 434 -11.04 -9.51 38.56
CA GLU A 434 -12.05 -8.46 38.77
C GLU A 434 -13.38 -8.74 38.05
N HIS A 435 -13.38 -9.41 36.89
CA HIS A 435 -14.56 -9.68 36.05
C HIS A 435 -14.77 -11.18 35.70
N PRO A 436 -15.05 -12.07 36.68
CA PRO A 436 -15.10 -13.52 36.45
C PRO A 436 -16.14 -13.99 35.42
N GLN A 437 -17.27 -13.28 35.28
CA GLN A 437 -18.30 -13.62 34.30
C GLN A 437 -17.80 -13.41 32.86
N THR A 438 -17.06 -12.34 32.61
CA THR A 438 -16.46 -12.05 31.30
C THR A 438 -15.37 -13.06 30.98
N ALA A 439 -14.48 -13.34 31.94
CA ALA A 439 -13.44 -14.36 31.81
C ALA A 439 -14.03 -15.74 31.47
N LYS A 440 -15.13 -16.12 32.14
CA LYS A 440 -15.83 -17.38 31.89
C LYS A 440 -16.42 -17.44 30.48
N LYS A 441 -17.11 -16.40 30.00
CA LYS A 441 -17.64 -16.35 28.62
C LYS A 441 -16.54 -16.49 27.56
N ILE A 442 -15.41 -15.80 27.75
CA ILE A 442 -14.25 -15.87 26.85
C ILE A 442 -13.71 -17.31 26.82
N LEU A 443 -13.53 -17.93 27.98
CA LEU A 443 -13.02 -19.30 28.07
C LEU A 443 -14.01 -20.33 27.49
N GLU A 444 -15.32 -20.16 27.70
CA GLU A 444 -16.35 -21.01 27.09
C GLU A 444 -16.29 -20.96 25.56
N LYS A 445 -16.11 -19.78 24.95
CA LYS A 445 -15.88 -19.66 23.51
C LYS A 445 -14.62 -20.41 23.07
N ALA A 446 -13.50 -20.22 23.75
CA ALA A 446 -12.24 -20.90 23.41
C ALA A 446 -12.35 -22.44 23.56
N ILE A 447 -13.12 -22.94 24.55
CA ILE A 447 -13.43 -24.36 24.71
C ILE A 447 -14.29 -24.88 23.55
N VAL A 448 -15.25 -24.08 23.04
CA VAL A 448 -16.02 -24.43 21.85
C VAL A 448 -15.14 -24.48 20.60
N ALA A 449 -14.21 -23.53 20.43
CA ALA A 449 -13.22 -23.53 19.35
C ALA A 449 -12.34 -24.79 19.40
N ALA A 450 -11.79 -25.13 20.58
CA ALA A 450 -10.99 -26.34 20.78
C ALA A 450 -11.75 -27.63 20.45
N LYS A 451 -13.02 -27.75 20.87
CA LYS A 451 -13.90 -28.88 20.53
C LYS A 451 -14.17 -28.95 19.02
N ALA A 452 -14.40 -27.80 18.36
CA ALA A 452 -14.60 -27.73 16.93
C ALA A 452 -13.33 -28.13 16.15
N ARG A 453 -12.15 -27.67 16.58
CA ARG A 453 -10.84 -28.07 16.03
C ARG A 453 -10.59 -29.57 16.17
N GLU A 454 -10.92 -30.17 17.32
CA GLU A 454 -10.86 -31.62 17.49
C GLU A 454 -11.82 -32.38 16.58
N ALA A 455 -13.05 -31.88 16.39
CA ALA A 455 -14.03 -32.47 15.49
C ALA A 455 -13.57 -32.36 14.03
N ALA A 456 -13.05 -31.19 13.62
CA ALA A 456 -12.45 -30.97 12.31
C ALA A 456 -11.25 -31.90 12.08
N ARG A 457 -10.36 -32.09 13.07
CA ARG A 457 -9.25 -33.06 12.97
C ARG A 457 -9.77 -34.49 12.74
N LYS A 458 -10.79 -34.93 13.49
CA LYS A 458 -11.41 -36.26 13.31
C LYS A 458 -12.07 -36.40 11.93
N ALA A 459 -12.74 -35.36 11.45
CA ALA A 459 -13.32 -35.33 10.11
C ALA A 459 -12.23 -35.37 9.01
N ARG A 460 -11.15 -34.59 9.14
CA ARG A 460 -9.97 -34.63 8.26
C ARG A 460 -9.32 -36.01 8.26
N GLU A 461 -9.23 -36.70 9.40
CA GLU A 461 -8.69 -38.07 9.47
C GLU A 461 -9.57 -39.08 8.71
N VAL A 462 -10.90 -38.91 8.71
CA VAL A 462 -11.83 -39.70 7.88
C VAL A 462 -11.68 -39.36 6.41
N VAL A 463 -11.66 -38.07 6.04
CA VAL A 463 -11.47 -37.63 4.65
C VAL A 463 -10.10 -38.08 4.10
N ARG A 464 -9.03 -37.94 4.88
CA ARG A 464 -7.67 -38.40 4.51
C ARG A 464 -7.58 -39.92 4.34
N LYS A 465 -8.39 -40.71 5.05
CA LYS A 465 -8.56 -42.14 4.79
C LYS A 465 -9.39 -42.42 3.53
N GLY A 466 -10.29 -41.51 3.16
CA GLY A 466 -11.05 -41.51 1.90
C GLY A 466 -10.31 -40.96 0.67
N VAL A 467 -9.11 -40.37 0.81
CA VAL A 467 -8.31 -39.82 -0.31
C VAL A 467 -7.84 -40.90 -1.32
N LEU A 468 -8.04 -42.19 -1.03
CA LEU A 468 -7.91 -43.24 -2.05
C LEU A 468 -8.97 -43.15 -3.17
N ASP A 469 -10.10 -42.47 -2.95
CA ASP A 469 -11.17 -42.28 -3.93
C ASP A 469 -11.00 -40.99 -4.75
N THR A 470 -10.02 -41.01 -5.67
CA THR A 470 -9.89 -40.05 -6.78
C THR A 470 -11.08 -40.06 -7.75
N THR A 471 -12.03 -40.97 -7.54
CA THR A 471 -13.27 -41.19 -8.30
C THR A 471 -14.27 -40.01 -8.22
N THR A 472 -14.21 -39.15 -7.19
CA THR A 472 -15.19 -38.06 -6.98
C THR A 472 -14.93 -36.77 -7.77
N LEU A 473 -13.69 -36.53 -8.24
CA LEU A 473 -13.37 -35.44 -9.19
C LEU A 473 -13.82 -35.76 -10.62
N SER A 474 -14.03 -37.05 -10.92
CA SER A 474 -14.42 -37.55 -12.24
C SER A 474 -15.79 -37.02 -12.66
N GLY A 475 -15.80 -36.03 -13.55
CA GLY A 475 -17.00 -35.44 -14.13
C GLY A 475 -17.17 -33.93 -13.90
N LYS A 476 -16.48 -33.35 -12.91
CA LYS A 476 -16.50 -31.90 -12.66
C LYS A 476 -15.27 -31.19 -13.24
N LEU A 477 -14.07 -31.67 -12.90
CA LEU A 477 -12.83 -31.13 -13.45
C LEU A 477 -12.59 -31.72 -14.84
N ALA A 478 -12.48 -30.87 -15.85
CA ALA A 478 -11.87 -31.26 -17.12
C ALA A 478 -10.36 -31.04 -17.00
N ASP A 479 -9.60 -32.09 -16.69
CA ASP A 479 -8.16 -31.98 -16.45
C ASP A 479 -7.36 -31.75 -17.75
N CYS A 480 -6.08 -31.38 -17.61
CA CYS A 480 -5.10 -31.34 -18.70
C CYS A 480 -4.35 -32.67 -18.85
N GLN A 481 -3.56 -32.83 -19.91
CA GLN A 481 -2.74 -34.03 -20.14
C GLN A 481 -1.37 -33.95 -19.47
N SER A 482 -0.79 -32.75 -19.39
CA SER A 482 0.44 -32.49 -18.64
C SER A 482 0.22 -32.71 -17.15
N LYS A 483 1.31 -33.13 -16.49
CA LYS A 483 1.44 -33.21 -15.02
C LYS A 483 2.53 -32.28 -14.48
N ASP A 484 3.16 -31.50 -15.35
CA ASP A 484 4.14 -30.48 -14.96
C ASP A 484 3.39 -29.21 -14.54
N PRO A 485 3.43 -28.81 -13.25
CA PRO A 485 2.72 -27.62 -12.78
C PRO A 485 3.17 -26.32 -13.44
N THR A 486 4.42 -26.25 -13.92
CA THR A 486 5.03 -25.00 -14.43
C THR A 486 4.37 -24.51 -15.72
N ILE A 487 3.95 -25.45 -16.58
CA ILE A 487 3.23 -25.16 -17.83
C ILE A 487 1.72 -25.31 -17.69
N SER A 488 1.24 -25.98 -16.64
CA SER A 488 -0.18 -26.32 -16.51
C SER A 488 -1.00 -25.16 -15.95
N GLU A 489 -2.14 -24.90 -16.59
CA GLU A 489 -3.06 -23.81 -16.28
C GLU A 489 -4.42 -24.38 -15.85
N ILE A 490 -5.10 -23.74 -14.90
CA ILE A 490 -6.49 -24.06 -14.56
C ILE A 490 -7.39 -22.83 -14.70
N TYR A 491 -8.39 -22.93 -15.55
CA TYR A 491 -9.43 -21.91 -15.73
C TYR A 491 -10.62 -22.22 -14.84
N ILE A 492 -10.87 -21.34 -13.88
CA ILE A 492 -12.04 -21.37 -13.01
C ILE A 492 -13.13 -20.52 -13.67
N VAL A 493 -14.25 -21.15 -14.04
CA VAL A 493 -15.28 -20.55 -14.89
C VAL A 493 -16.67 -20.59 -14.28
N GLU A 494 -17.48 -19.60 -14.64
CA GLU A 494 -18.85 -19.48 -14.16
C GLU A 494 -19.82 -20.42 -14.89
N GLY A 495 -20.26 -21.45 -14.19
CA GLY A 495 -21.26 -22.40 -14.66
C GLY A 495 -20.82 -23.36 -15.76
N ASP A 496 -21.70 -24.33 -16.04
CA ASP A 496 -21.45 -25.35 -17.05
C ASP A 496 -21.52 -24.80 -18.49
N SER A 497 -22.10 -23.61 -18.71
CA SER A 497 -22.20 -22.97 -20.03
C SER A 497 -20.84 -22.43 -20.49
N ALA A 498 -20.22 -21.55 -19.70
CA ALA A 498 -18.85 -21.09 -19.95
C ALA A 498 -17.86 -22.27 -19.90
N GLY A 499 -18.05 -23.21 -18.96
CA GLY A 499 -17.29 -24.45 -18.88
C GLY A 499 -17.37 -25.32 -20.13
N GLY A 500 -18.53 -25.43 -20.77
CA GLY A 500 -18.70 -26.16 -22.03
C GLY A 500 -17.90 -25.54 -23.17
N SER A 501 -18.03 -24.22 -23.36
CA SER A 501 -17.29 -23.46 -24.38
C SER A 501 -15.78 -23.48 -24.14
N ALA A 502 -15.33 -23.23 -22.92
CA ALA A 502 -13.91 -23.27 -22.55
C ALA A 502 -13.32 -24.68 -22.73
N LYS A 503 -14.05 -25.74 -22.35
CA LYS A 503 -13.62 -27.13 -22.55
C LYS A 503 -13.46 -27.52 -24.02
N GLN A 504 -14.21 -26.90 -24.93
CA GLN A 504 -14.11 -27.12 -26.38
C GLN A 504 -12.97 -26.30 -27.01
N GLY A 505 -12.75 -25.06 -26.55
CA GLY A 505 -11.77 -24.14 -27.13
C GLY A 505 -10.33 -24.25 -26.58
N ARG A 506 -10.12 -24.90 -25.44
CA ARG A 506 -8.81 -25.02 -24.77
C ARG A 506 -7.80 -25.88 -25.52
N ASP A 507 -6.51 -25.65 -25.24
CA ASP A 507 -5.51 -26.69 -25.46
C ASP A 507 -5.54 -27.71 -24.31
N ARG A 508 -6.04 -28.92 -24.62
CA ARG A 508 -6.10 -30.04 -23.66
C ARG A 508 -4.74 -30.49 -23.15
N HIS A 509 -3.63 -30.12 -23.80
CA HIS A 509 -2.29 -30.50 -23.38
C HIS A 509 -1.98 -29.93 -21.99
N PHE A 510 -2.19 -28.63 -21.79
CA PHE A 510 -1.78 -27.93 -20.57
C PHE A 510 -2.91 -27.16 -19.85
N GLN A 511 -4.09 -27.00 -20.44
CA GLN A 511 -5.18 -26.20 -19.84
C GLN A 511 -6.28 -27.09 -19.25
N ALA A 512 -6.50 -26.99 -17.93
CA ALA A 512 -7.61 -27.57 -17.20
C ALA A 512 -8.78 -26.58 -17.07
N ILE A 513 -10.03 -27.07 -17.02
CA ILE A 513 -11.24 -26.25 -16.82
C ILE A 513 -12.01 -26.76 -15.61
N LEU A 514 -12.30 -25.87 -14.66
CA LEU A 514 -13.13 -26.12 -13.48
C LEU A 514 -14.37 -25.22 -13.52
N PRO A 515 -15.54 -25.72 -13.98
CA PRO A 515 -16.81 -25.01 -13.85
C PRO A 515 -17.29 -25.00 -12.40
N LEU A 516 -17.67 -23.82 -11.93
CA LEU A 516 -18.30 -23.62 -10.62
C LEU A 516 -19.81 -23.42 -10.79
N ARG A 517 -20.61 -24.16 -10.03
CA ARG A 517 -22.07 -24.07 -10.08
C ARG A 517 -22.60 -23.18 -8.95
N GLY A 518 -23.16 -22.04 -9.32
CA GLY A 518 -23.73 -21.07 -8.38
C GLY A 518 -22.67 -20.25 -7.64
N LYS A 519 -23.13 -19.37 -6.75
CA LYS A 519 -22.28 -18.46 -5.98
C LYS A 519 -21.50 -19.23 -4.91
N ILE A 520 -20.20 -19.00 -4.84
CA ILE A 520 -19.33 -19.58 -3.81
C ILE A 520 -19.76 -19.12 -2.41
N LEU A 521 -19.59 -19.99 -1.41
CA LEU A 521 -19.79 -19.64 -0.01
C LEU A 521 -18.79 -18.53 0.38
N ASN A 522 -19.27 -17.41 0.92
CA ASN A 522 -18.40 -16.37 1.45
C ASN A 522 -17.64 -16.90 2.68
N VAL A 523 -16.36 -17.21 2.49
CA VAL A 523 -15.51 -17.84 3.50
C VAL A 523 -15.14 -16.89 4.65
N GLU A 524 -15.18 -15.56 4.45
CA GLU A 524 -14.93 -14.60 5.53
C GLU A 524 -16.00 -14.69 6.65
N ARG A 525 -17.22 -15.13 6.29
CA ARG A 525 -18.35 -15.25 7.22
C ARG A 525 -18.66 -16.70 7.61
N ALA A 526 -17.93 -17.67 7.08
CA ALA A 526 -18.15 -19.09 7.33
C ALA A 526 -17.08 -19.67 8.27
N ARG A 527 -17.48 -20.64 9.10
CA ARG A 527 -16.52 -21.48 9.83
C ARG A 527 -15.83 -22.45 8.86
N LEU A 528 -14.63 -22.88 9.22
CA LEU A 528 -13.85 -23.90 8.52
C LEU A 528 -14.61 -25.22 8.26
N ASP A 529 -15.37 -25.73 9.23
CA ASP A 529 -16.17 -26.95 9.07
C ASP A 529 -17.27 -26.78 7.99
N ARG A 530 -17.96 -25.64 8.01
CA ARG A 530 -18.96 -25.27 6.99
C ARG A 530 -18.34 -24.97 5.63
N MET A 531 -17.12 -24.44 5.60
CA MET A 531 -16.35 -24.22 4.38
C MET A 531 -15.95 -25.56 3.73
N LEU A 532 -15.39 -26.49 4.51
CA LEU A 532 -15.01 -27.83 4.03
C LEU A 532 -16.23 -28.68 3.62
N ALA A 533 -17.39 -28.45 4.24
CA ALA A 533 -18.65 -29.06 3.82
C ALA A 533 -19.25 -28.45 2.53
N SER A 534 -18.72 -27.34 2.02
CA SER A 534 -19.17 -26.74 0.76
C SER A 534 -18.61 -27.50 -0.43
N GLU A 535 -19.50 -28.11 -1.24
CA GLU A 535 -19.13 -28.89 -2.42
C GLU A 535 -18.25 -28.10 -3.42
N ALA A 536 -18.53 -26.81 -3.63
CA ALA A 536 -17.76 -25.95 -4.53
C ALA A 536 -16.33 -25.73 -4.01
N VAL A 537 -16.19 -25.40 -2.72
CA VAL A 537 -14.88 -25.17 -2.08
C VAL A 537 -14.08 -26.47 -1.98
N ALA A 538 -14.71 -27.58 -1.57
CA ALA A 538 -14.08 -28.90 -1.54
C ALA A 538 -13.59 -29.34 -2.93
N THR A 539 -14.38 -29.09 -3.99
CA THR A 539 -13.95 -29.37 -5.37
C THR A 539 -12.75 -28.50 -5.77
N LEU A 540 -12.74 -27.20 -5.42
CA LEU A 540 -11.63 -26.29 -5.70
C LEU A 540 -10.33 -26.69 -4.99
N ILE A 541 -10.38 -26.98 -3.70
CA ILE A 541 -9.22 -27.46 -2.91
C ILE A 541 -8.68 -28.77 -3.52
N SER A 542 -9.57 -29.71 -3.85
CA SER A 542 -9.20 -31.01 -4.43
C SER A 542 -8.61 -30.88 -5.85
N ALA A 543 -9.05 -29.89 -6.63
CA ALA A 543 -8.51 -29.60 -7.96
C ALA A 543 -7.11 -28.99 -7.88
N LEU A 544 -6.86 -28.08 -6.93
CA LEU A 544 -5.55 -27.41 -6.78
C LEU A 544 -4.48 -28.32 -6.16
N GLY A 545 -4.86 -29.19 -5.22
CA GLY A 545 -3.98 -30.23 -4.64
C GLY A 545 -3.03 -29.77 -3.53
N CYS A 546 -2.89 -28.46 -3.31
CA CYS A 546 -2.00 -27.88 -2.30
C CYS A 546 -2.56 -27.80 -0.87
N GLY A 547 -3.84 -28.10 -0.63
CA GLY A 547 -4.48 -27.92 0.69
C GLY A 547 -4.85 -26.46 1.00
N ILE A 548 -5.13 -26.13 2.26
CA ILE A 548 -5.44 -24.76 2.73
C ILE A 548 -4.73 -24.45 4.06
N ASN A 549 -4.48 -23.16 4.33
CA ASN A 549 -3.76 -22.71 5.53
C ASN A 549 -4.45 -23.10 6.83
N GLU A 550 -5.77 -22.92 6.95
CA GLU A 550 -6.55 -23.32 8.14
C GLU A 550 -6.56 -24.84 8.38
N ASP A 551 -6.16 -25.64 7.39
CA ASP A 551 -6.01 -27.09 7.53
C ASP A 551 -4.64 -27.54 8.06
N GLY A 552 -3.66 -26.63 8.18
CA GLY A 552 -2.29 -26.95 8.62
C GLY A 552 -1.56 -27.91 7.68
N ASN A 553 -2.08 -28.11 6.47
CA ASN A 553 -1.55 -29.00 5.43
C ASN A 553 -1.36 -28.25 4.10
N PHE A 554 -1.37 -26.91 4.12
CA PHE A 554 -0.99 -26.13 2.94
C PHE A 554 0.45 -26.44 2.57
N ASP A 555 0.66 -26.83 1.32
CA ASP A 555 1.96 -27.10 0.74
C ASP A 555 1.94 -26.68 -0.72
N LEU A 556 2.50 -25.50 -0.98
CA LEU A 556 2.57 -24.92 -2.31
C LEU A 556 3.40 -25.78 -3.30
N SER A 557 4.28 -26.67 -2.82
CA SER A 557 5.01 -27.61 -3.69
C SER A 557 4.11 -28.70 -4.28
N LYS A 558 2.92 -28.92 -3.71
CA LYS A 558 1.89 -29.84 -4.22
C LYS A 558 0.86 -29.16 -5.14
N LEU A 559 1.02 -27.86 -5.43
CA LEU A 559 0.13 -27.14 -6.34
C LEU A 559 0.25 -27.73 -7.76
N ARG A 560 -0.90 -28.11 -8.32
CA ARG A 560 -0.97 -28.77 -9.64
C ARG A 560 -0.84 -27.84 -10.84
N TYR A 561 -1.04 -26.53 -10.65
CA TYR A 561 -1.10 -25.53 -11.71
C TYR A 561 -0.44 -24.23 -11.23
N HIS A 562 0.67 -23.82 -11.85
CA HIS A 562 1.31 -22.55 -11.53
C HIS A 562 0.58 -21.33 -12.13
N LYS A 563 -0.48 -21.55 -12.93
CA LYS A 563 -1.41 -20.49 -13.33
C LYS A 563 -2.84 -20.88 -13.00
N VAL A 564 -3.41 -20.22 -12.01
CA VAL A 564 -4.82 -20.29 -11.63
C VAL A 564 -5.52 -19.07 -12.20
N ILE A 565 -6.37 -19.27 -13.21
CA ILE A 565 -6.97 -18.18 -13.99
C ILE A 565 -8.46 -18.07 -13.65
N LEU A 566 -8.86 -16.94 -13.08
CA LEU A 566 -10.25 -16.61 -12.81
C LEU A 566 -10.89 -16.02 -14.08
N MET A 567 -11.80 -16.77 -14.70
CA MET A 567 -12.49 -16.36 -15.94
C MET A 567 -14.01 -16.30 -15.68
N THR A 568 -14.42 -15.16 -15.11
CA THR A 568 -15.81 -14.79 -14.80
C THR A 568 -16.35 -13.81 -15.85
N ASP A 569 -17.66 -13.72 -15.99
CA ASP A 569 -18.27 -12.79 -16.94
C ASP A 569 -18.10 -11.32 -16.48
N ALA A 570 -18.18 -10.39 -17.46
CA ALA A 570 -17.98 -8.95 -17.28
C ALA A 570 -19.25 -8.22 -16.80
N ASP A 571 -20.01 -8.84 -15.89
CA ASP A 571 -21.23 -8.29 -15.30
C ASP A 571 -21.13 -8.20 -13.77
N VAL A 572 -22.28 -7.92 -13.12
CA VAL A 572 -22.37 -7.77 -11.66
C VAL A 572 -22.23 -9.09 -10.89
N ASP A 573 -22.66 -10.22 -11.47
CA ASP A 573 -22.62 -11.53 -10.81
C ASP A 573 -21.26 -12.19 -10.98
N GLY A 574 -20.66 -12.10 -12.17
CA GLY A 574 -19.27 -12.50 -12.41
C GLY A 574 -18.28 -11.67 -11.59
N SER A 575 -18.52 -10.36 -11.43
CA SER A 575 -17.73 -9.52 -10.52
C SER A 575 -17.86 -9.94 -9.06
N HIS A 576 -19.05 -10.32 -8.60
CA HIS A 576 -19.28 -10.82 -7.24
C HIS A 576 -18.62 -12.20 -7.01
N ILE A 577 -18.70 -13.12 -7.97
CA ILE A 577 -18.03 -14.43 -7.92
C ILE A 577 -16.51 -14.25 -7.91
N ARG A 578 -15.97 -13.33 -8.71
CA ARG A 578 -14.56 -12.96 -8.68
C ARG A 578 -14.14 -12.44 -7.31
N THR A 579 -14.91 -11.55 -6.67
CA THR A 579 -14.64 -11.10 -5.30
C THR A 579 -14.64 -12.28 -4.31
N LEU A 580 -15.62 -13.17 -4.36
CA LEU A 580 -15.69 -14.35 -3.47
C LEU A 580 -14.49 -15.29 -3.64
N LEU A 581 -14.04 -15.51 -4.88
CA LEU A 581 -12.83 -16.28 -5.20
C LEU A 581 -11.57 -15.58 -4.69
N LEU A 582 -11.42 -14.28 -4.92
CA LEU A 582 -10.29 -13.50 -4.42
C LEU A 582 -10.23 -13.53 -2.88
N THR A 583 -11.36 -13.40 -2.19
CA THR A 583 -11.44 -13.59 -0.73
C THR A 583 -11.01 -15.00 -0.31
N PHE A 584 -11.43 -16.04 -1.04
CA PHE A 584 -10.98 -17.41 -0.76
C PHE A 584 -9.46 -17.58 -0.89
N PHE A 585 -8.87 -17.18 -2.02
CA PHE A 585 -7.43 -17.30 -2.23
C PHE A 585 -6.64 -16.45 -1.23
N TYR A 586 -7.06 -15.21 -0.97
CA TYR A 586 -6.41 -14.32 -0.01
C TYR A 586 -6.38 -14.88 1.42
N ARG A 587 -7.46 -15.55 1.85
CA ARG A 587 -7.57 -16.08 3.22
C ARG A 587 -6.95 -17.48 3.38
N GLN A 588 -7.09 -18.33 2.36
CA GLN A 588 -6.73 -19.76 2.48
C GLN A 588 -5.42 -20.14 1.77
N MET A 589 -4.96 -19.34 0.80
CA MET A 589 -3.77 -19.60 -0.03
C MET A 589 -2.98 -18.32 -0.38
N PRO A 590 -2.65 -17.42 0.58
CA PRO A 590 -1.97 -16.15 0.30
C PRO A 590 -0.66 -16.31 -0.48
N GLU A 591 0.15 -17.35 -0.18
CA GLU A 591 1.41 -17.62 -0.88
C GLU A 591 1.24 -17.83 -2.40
N LEU A 592 0.06 -18.28 -2.85
CA LEU A 592 -0.27 -18.44 -4.28
C LEU A 592 -0.37 -17.07 -4.97
N ILE A 593 -0.86 -16.06 -4.25
CA ILE A 593 -0.92 -14.66 -4.70
C ILE A 593 0.48 -14.05 -4.64
N GLU A 594 1.22 -14.24 -3.55
CA GLU A 594 2.58 -13.71 -3.37
C GLU A 594 3.57 -14.21 -4.43
N LYS A 595 3.47 -15.48 -4.86
CA LYS A 595 4.25 -16.01 -5.98
C LYS A 595 3.71 -15.67 -7.37
N GLY A 596 2.62 -14.90 -7.46
CA GLY A 596 2.04 -14.47 -8.72
C GLY A 596 1.37 -15.57 -9.54
N TYR A 597 0.89 -16.65 -8.92
CA TYR A 597 0.22 -17.77 -9.60
C TYR A 597 -1.28 -17.54 -9.83
N LEU A 598 -1.88 -16.52 -9.21
CA LEU A 598 -3.30 -16.16 -9.39
C LEU A 598 -3.45 -15.06 -10.46
N TYR A 599 -4.26 -15.33 -11.47
CA TYR A 599 -4.51 -14.44 -12.60
C TYR A 599 -6.02 -14.19 -12.78
N ILE A 600 -6.37 -13.03 -13.35
CA ILE A 600 -7.73 -12.70 -13.75
C ILE A 600 -7.74 -12.57 -15.27
N ALA A 601 -8.64 -13.29 -15.94
CA ALA A 601 -8.81 -13.17 -17.38
C ALA A 601 -9.41 -11.79 -17.73
N GLN A 602 -8.89 -11.15 -18.78
CA GLN A 602 -9.40 -9.88 -19.31
C GLN A 602 -10.03 -10.10 -20.70
N PRO A 603 -11.28 -10.59 -20.79
CA PRO A 603 -11.98 -10.71 -22.07
C PRO A 603 -12.26 -9.31 -22.66
N PRO A 604 -12.38 -9.19 -24.00
CA PRO A 604 -12.68 -7.91 -24.63
C PRO A 604 -14.12 -7.46 -24.37
N LEU A 605 -14.29 -6.20 -23.94
CA LEU A 605 -15.61 -5.62 -23.65
C LEU A 605 -16.39 -5.24 -24.92
N PHE A 606 -15.71 -4.86 -26.00
CA PHE A 606 -16.36 -4.43 -27.25
C PHE A 606 -15.90 -5.22 -28.47
N GLY A 607 -16.85 -5.54 -29.34
CA GLY A 607 -16.59 -5.98 -30.71
C GLY A 607 -17.01 -4.93 -31.72
N VAL A 608 -16.06 -4.32 -32.44
CA VAL A 608 -16.31 -3.36 -33.52
C VAL A 608 -16.22 -4.06 -34.88
N ARG A 609 -17.32 -4.05 -35.64
CA ARG A 609 -17.41 -4.65 -36.97
C ARG A 609 -17.42 -3.60 -38.07
N ARG A 610 -16.43 -3.59 -38.96
CA ARG A 610 -16.38 -2.74 -40.17
C ARG A 610 -16.40 -3.65 -41.41
N GLY A 611 -17.59 -3.85 -41.97
CA GLY A 611 -17.83 -4.76 -43.09
C GLY A 611 -17.55 -6.23 -42.74
N LYS A 612 -16.49 -6.80 -43.32
CA LYS A 612 -16.00 -8.16 -43.03
C LYS A 612 -14.95 -8.23 -41.92
N LYS A 613 -14.33 -7.12 -41.53
CA LYS A 613 -13.33 -7.10 -40.44
C LYS A 613 -14.02 -6.98 -39.08
N MET A 614 -13.59 -7.81 -38.14
CA MET A 614 -14.01 -7.81 -36.74
C MET A 614 -12.79 -7.43 -35.89
N LEU A 615 -12.93 -6.41 -35.05
CA LEU A 615 -11.89 -5.97 -34.12
C LEU A 615 -12.44 -6.00 -32.70
N TYR A 616 -11.64 -6.43 -31.75
CA TYR A 616 -12.01 -6.52 -30.34
C TYR A 616 -11.25 -5.47 -29.53
N MET A 617 -11.94 -4.73 -28.67
CA MET A 617 -11.37 -3.70 -27.81
C MET A 617 -11.59 -4.08 -26.35
N LYS A 618 -10.56 -3.93 -25.53
CA LYS A 618 -10.60 -4.34 -24.11
C LYS A 618 -11.52 -3.46 -23.26
N ASP A 619 -11.56 -2.16 -23.50
CA ASP A 619 -12.20 -1.17 -22.64
C ASP A 619 -12.69 0.07 -23.41
N GLN A 620 -13.34 1.00 -22.70
CA GLN A 620 -13.85 2.24 -23.27
C GLN A 620 -12.72 3.14 -23.79
N PRO A 621 -11.57 3.34 -23.11
CA PRO A 621 -10.41 4.05 -23.67
C PRO A 621 -9.91 3.50 -25.02
N ALA A 622 -9.82 2.19 -25.20
CA ALA A 622 -9.39 1.57 -26.46
C ALA A 622 -10.41 1.82 -27.59
N LEU A 623 -11.71 1.65 -27.31
CA LEU A 623 -12.77 2.02 -28.24
C LEU A 623 -12.71 3.51 -28.60
N ASN A 624 -12.58 4.38 -27.59
CA ASN A 624 -12.47 5.82 -27.73
C ASN A 624 -11.24 6.25 -28.56
N ARG A 625 -10.11 5.55 -28.43
CA ARG A 625 -8.92 5.78 -29.26
C ARG A 625 -9.18 5.36 -30.71
N PHE A 626 -9.67 4.14 -30.92
CA PHE A 626 -10.02 3.63 -32.26
C PHE A 626 -11.00 4.54 -33.00
N LEU A 627 -12.00 5.08 -32.31
CA LEU A 627 -12.97 6.03 -32.88
C LEU A 627 -12.33 7.35 -33.31
N ILE A 628 -11.36 7.90 -32.56
CA ILE A 628 -10.58 9.07 -33.02
C ILE A 628 -9.75 8.69 -34.24
N GLU A 629 -8.97 7.61 -34.18
CA GLU A 629 -8.08 7.18 -35.28
C GLU A 629 -8.84 6.97 -36.59
N ASN A 630 -10.04 6.36 -36.54
CA ASN A 630 -10.89 6.18 -37.72
C ASN A 630 -11.63 7.47 -38.12
N GLY A 631 -11.90 8.38 -37.18
CA GLY A 631 -12.60 9.64 -37.43
C GLY A 631 -11.73 10.71 -38.09
N ILE A 632 -10.41 10.67 -37.86
CA ILE A 632 -9.43 11.56 -38.48
C ILE A 632 -8.79 10.99 -39.75
N ASP A 633 -9.08 9.74 -40.10
CA ASP A 633 -8.54 9.06 -41.28
C ASP A 633 -8.94 9.80 -42.56
N GLY A 634 -7.96 10.27 -43.33
CA GLY A 634 -8.16 11.13 -44.50
C GLY A 634 -8.64 12.57 -44.20
N LEU A 635 -8.69 13.01 -42.94
CA LEU A 635 -9.01 14.40 -42.62
C LEU A 635 -7.76 15.30 -42.53
N THR A 636 -7.89 16.48 -43.12
CA THR A 636 -6.97 17.60 -43.01
C THR A 636 -7.71 18.80 -42.42
N VAL A 637 -7.14 19.43 -41.39
CA VAL A 637 -7.68 20.64 -40.75
C VAL A 637 -6.76 21.82 -41.03
N GLN A 638 -7.26 22.79 -41.82
CA GLN A 638 -6.57 24.05 -42.07
C GLN A 638 -6.90 25.07 -40.97
N SER A 639 -5.90 25.50 -40.20
CA SER A 639 -6.06 26.63 -39.28
C SER A 639 -5.99 27.97 -40.03
N SER A 640 -6.82 28.94 -39.64
CA SER A 640 -6.86 30.27 -40.27
C SER A 640 -5.61 31.13 -40.02
N ARG A 641 -4.76 30.75 -39.06
CA ARG A 641 -3.48 31.43 -38.72
C ARG A 641 -2.40 30.45 -38.27
N GLY A 642 -2.49 29.17 -38.64
CA GLY A 642 -1.61 28.12 -38.13
C GLY A 642 -1.32 27.03 -39.17
N PRO A 643 -0.52 26.02 -38.81
CA PRO A 643 -0.18 24.92 -39.70
C PRO A 643 -1.40 24.11 -40.11
N GLU A 644 -1.29 23.44 -41.25
CA GLU A 644 -2.18 22.35 -41.65
C GLU A 644 -1.96 21.16 -40.69
N LEU A 645 -3.05 20.58 -40.18
CA LEU A 645 -3.01 19.43 -39.26
C LEU A 645 -3.70 18.23 -39.88
N SER A 646 -2.96 17.14 -40.06
CA SER A 646 -3.42 15.82 -40.48
C SER A 646 -2.67 14.75 -39.68
N GLY A 647 -3.10 13.48 -39.74
CA GLY A 647 -2.41 12.36 -39.09
C GLY A 647 -2.16 12.55 -37.58
N THR A 648 -0.95 12.23 -37.11
CA THR A 648 -0.58 12.24 -35.68
C THR A 648 -0.74 13.62 -34.99
N PRO A 649 -0.34 14.76 -35.59
CA PRO A 649 -0.68 16.09 -35.06
C PRO A 649 -2.18 16.29 -34.80
N LEU A 650 -3.04 15.85 -35.73
CA LEU A 650 -4.49 15.96 -35.59
C LEU A 650 -5.04 14.98 -34.53
N PHE A 651 -4.50 13.76 -34.45
CA PHE A 651 -4.81 12.78 -33.40
C PHE A 651 -4.52 13.33 -32.00
N ASN A 652 -3.35 13.93 -31.81
CA ASN A 652 -2.92 14.51 -30.53
C ASN A 652 -3.83 15.68 -30.13
N LEU A 653 -4.21 16.54 -31.09
CA LEU A 653 -5.16 17.63 -30.86
C LEU A 653 -6.55 17.10 -30.49
N ALA A 654 -7.09 16.14 -31.24
CA ALA A 654 -8.40 15.55 -30.97
C ALA A 654 -8.47 14.87 -29.59
N THR A 655 -7.39 14.17 -29.20
CA THR A 655 -7.27 13.53 -27.89
C THR A 655 -7.24 14.56 -26.75
N ARG A 656 -6.49 15.66 -26.91
CA ARG A 656 -6.47 16.78 -25.95
C ARG A 656 -7.82 17.53 -25.88
N LEU A 657 -8.52 17.69 -27.00
CA LEU A 657 -9.85 18.31 -27.02
C LEU A 657 -10.89 17.43 -26.32
N ARG A 658 -10.81 16.10 -26.46
CA ARG A 658 -11.67 15.19 -25.69
C ARG A 658 -11.37 15.27 -24.21
N SER A 659 -10.10 15.26 -23.79
CA SER A 659 -9.79 15.35 -22.35
C SER A 659 -10.28 16.66 -21.74
N VAL A 660 -10.26 17.79 -22.46
CA VAL A 660 -10.93 19.03 -22.00
C VAL A 660 -12.44 18.82 -21.81
N GLY A 661 -13.10 18.12 -22.72
CA GLY A 661 -14.51 17.73 -22.56
C GLY A 661 -14.75 16.84 -21.33
N ASP A 662 -13.90 15.86 -21.09
CA ASP A 662 -13.97 14.96 -19.93
C ASP A 662 -13.80 15.73 -18.61
N HIS A 663 -12.87 16.69 -18.54
CA HIS A 663 -12.70 17.57 -17.37
C HIS A 663 -13.88 18.52 -17.17
N LEU A 664 -14.41 19.12 -18.25
CA LEU A 664 -15.60 19.97 -18.17
C LEU A 664 -16.82 19.18 -17.67
N ALA A 665 -17.03 17.95 -18.14
CA ALA A 665 -18.11 17.08 -17.68
C ALA A 665 -17.98 16.64 -16.21
N LYS A 666 -16.75 16.51 -15.70
CA LYS A 666 -16.49 16.31 -14.25
C LYS A 666 -16.87 17.55 -13.44
N LEU A 667 -16.50 18.75 -13.92
CA LEU A 667 -16.72 20.02 -13.23
C LEU A 667 -18.18 20.50 -13.26
N ASP A 668 -18.94 20.14 -14.30
CA ASP A 668 -20.37 20.49 -14.48
C ASP A 668 -21.24 20.09 -13.28
N ARG A 669 -20.84 19.05 -12.53
CA ARG A 669 -21.51 18.58 -11.31
C ARG A 669 -21.46 19.56 -10.14
N ARG A 670 -20.44 20.45 -10.09
CA ARG A 670 -20.22 21.41 -9.00
C ARG A 670 -20.39 22.86 -9.44
N CYS A 671 -20.12 23.17 -10.70
CA CYS A 671 -20.36 24.48 -11.29
C CYS A 671 -20.54 24.35 -12.81
N ASP A 672 -21.51 25.07 -13.37
CA ASP A 672 -21.87 24.98 -14.80
C ASP A 672 -20.63 25.10 -15.70
N ALA A 673 -20.33 24.04 -16.45
CA ALA A 673 -19.12 23.94 -17.24
C ALA A 673 -19.07 24.96 -18.39
N ARG A 674 -20.22 25.53 -18.80
CA ARG A 674 -20.27 26.63 -19.77
C ARG A 674 -19.61 27.89 -19.22
N LEU A 675 -19.79 28.17 -17.92
CA LEU A 675 -19.15 29.30 -17.23
C LEU A 675 -17.62 29.16 -17.24
N LEU A 676 -17.10 28.00 -16.84
CA LEU A 676 -15.67 27.70 -16.86
C LEU A 676 -15.10 27.75 -18.29
N SER A 677 -15.81 27.15 -19.24
CA SER A 677 -15.43 27.17 -20.66
C SER A 677 -15.37 28.60 -21.20
N ALA A 678 -16.30 29.48 -20.83
CA ALA A 678 -16.26 30.90 -21.19
C ALA A 678 -15.10 31.64 -20.50
N ALA A 679 -14.89 31.42 -19.21
CA ALA A 679 -13.79 32.04 -18.45
C ALA A 679 -12.41 31.72 -19.05
N VAL A 680 -12.16 30.46 -19.40
CA VAL A 680 -10.88 30.01 -19.97
C VAL A 680 -10.75 30.36 -21.46
N ARG A 681 -11.80 30.16 -22.28
CA ARG A 681 -11.67 30.28 -23.74
C ARG A 681 -11.93 31.68 -24.29
N VAL A 682 -12.77 32.46 -23.60
CA VAL A 682 -13.22 33.78 -24.07
C VAL A 682 -12.51 34.88 -23.28
N ALA A 683 -12.71 34.91 -21.96
CA ALA A 683 -12.10 35.90 -21.09
C ALA A 683 -10.61 35.63 -20.80
N ARG A 684 -10.12 34.42 -21.06
CA ARG A 684 -8.71 34.00 -20.88
C ARG A 684 -8.18 34.25 -19.46
N VAL A 685 -9.04 34.01 -18.46
CA VAL A 685 -8.68 34.12 -17.04
C VAL A 685 -7.48 33.22 -16.73
N ARG A 686 -6.52 33.77 -15.98
CA ARG A 686 -5.32 33.11 -15.46
C ARG A 686 -5.12 33.47 -13.98
N ALA A 687 -4.16 32.85 -13.31
CA ALA A 687 -3.79 33.19 -11.94
C ALA A 687 -3.53 34.71 -11.78
N GLU A 688 -2.76 35.31 -12.69
CA GLU A 688 -2.40 36.75 -12.64
C GLU A 688 -3.57 37.68 -12.97
N THR A 689 -4.75 37.13 -13.33
CA THR A 689 -5.99 37.91 -13.50
C THR A 689 -6.66 38.19 -12.16
N PHE A 690 -6.43 37.35 -11.14
CA PHE A 690 -6.99 37.54 -9.80
C PHE A 690 -6.23 38.59 -8.97
N ASP A 691 -4.97 38.87 -9.32
CA ASP A 691 -4.14 39.92 -8.72
C ASP A 691 -4.54 41.34 -9.16
N ASP A 692 -5.31 41.47 -10.25
CA ASP A 692 -5.69 42.75 -10.86
C ASP A 692 -7.22 42.87 -10.97
N PRO A 693 -7.88 43.61 -10.04
CA PRO A 693 -9.32 43.79 -10.03
C PRO A 693 -9.90 44.36 -11.32
N ALA A 694 -9.14 45.14 -12.10
CA ALA A 694 -9.62 45.72 -13.36
C ALA A 694 -9.71 44.66 -14.46
N LYS A 695 -8.70 43.78 -14.57
CA LYS A 695 -8.74 42.63 -15.50
C LYS A 695 -9.81 41.62 -15.11
N LEU A 696 -10.04 41.44 -13.81
CA LEU A 696 -11.08 40.52 -13.31
C LEU A 696 -12.50 41.01 -13.66
N GLU A 697 -12.73 42.32 -13.60
CA GLU A 697 -14.02 42.93 -14.02
C GLU A 697 -14.19 42.94 -15.55
N GLU A 698 -13.12 43.15 -16.33
CA GLU A 698 -13.15 42.96 -17.79
C GLU A 698 -13.50 41.51 -18.16
N ALA A 699 -12.85 40.54 -17.51
CA ALA A 699 -13.14 39.12 -17.68
C ALA A 699 -14.60 38.77 -17.33
N ARG A 700 -15.14 39.34 -16.24
CA ARG A 700 -16.54 39.19 -15.83
C ARG A 700 -17.50 39.60 -16.96
N GLY A 701 -17.28 40.77 -17.56
CA GLY A 701 -18.09 41.27 -18.67
C GLY A 701 -18.05 40.37 -19.91
N LEU A 702 -16.85 39.92 -20.31
CA LEU A 702 -16.67 39.02 -21.45
C LEU A 702 -17.37 37.65 -21.27
N ILE A 703 -17.38 37.12 -20.04
CA ILE A 703 -18.10 35.88 -19.71
C ILE A 703 -19.62 36.09 -19.81
N GLU A 704 -20.12 37.18 -19.22
CA GLU A 704 -21.55 37.52 -19.19
C GLU A 704 -22.11 37.76 -20.60
N GLU A 705 -21.39 38.50 -21.46
CA GLU A 705 -21.74 38.69 -22.87
C GLU A 705 -21.78 37.36 -23.63
N HIS A 706 -20.75 36.52 -23.47
CA HIS A 706 -20.67 35.24 -24.20
C HIS A 706 -21.78 34.27 -23.83
N LEU A 707 -22.06 34.12 -22.54
CA LEU A 707 -23.12 33.24 -22.05
C LEU A 707 -24.50 33.77 -22.44
N THR A 708 -24.73 35.09 -22.37
CA THR A 708 -25.99 35.68 -22.85
C THR A 708 -26.21 35.43 -24.34
N ALA A 709 -25.16 35.49 -25.15
CA ALA A 709 -25.25 35.31 -26.61
C ALA A 709 -25.38 33.84 -27.07
N LYS A 710 -24.73 32.89 -26.37
CA LYS A 710 -24.73 31.47 -26.76
C LYS A 710 -25.63 30.55 -25.93
N HIS A 711 -25.92 30.96 -24.70
CA HIS A 711 -26.63 30.18 -23.70
C HIS A 711 -27.75 31.03 -23.05
N PRO A 712 -28.71 31.56 -23.84
CA PRO A 712 -29.78 32.40 -23.34
C PRO A 712 -30.66 31.71 -22.28
N GLU A 713 -30.63 30.38 -22.20
CA GLU A 713 -31.26 29.58 -21.14
C GLU A 713 -30.71 29.85 -19.73
N LEU A 714 -29.50 30.41 -19.62
CA LEU A 714 -28.87 30.75 -18.33
C LEU A 714 -29.31 32.12 -17.76
N VAL A 715 -30.08 32.89 -18.52
CA VAL A 715 -30.47 34.27 -18.17
C VAL A 715 -31.73 34.27 -17.28
N PRO A 716 -31.79 35.02 -16.16
CA PRO A 716 -30.81 35.98 -15.68
C PRO A 716 -29.64 35.32 -14.93
N LEU A 717 -28.45 35.55 -15.45
CA LEU A 717 -27.16 35.21 -14.82
C LEU A 717 -26.65 36.45 -14.09
N ARG A 718 -26.12 36.30 -12.87
CA ARG A 718 -25.37 37.37 -12.20
C ARG A 718 -24.03 36.85 -11.72
N ILE A 719 -22.95 37.31 -12.36
CA ILE A 719 -21.58 37.03 -11.91
C ILE A 719 -21.18 38.11 -10.91
N VAL A 720 -20.66 37.70 -9.75
CA VAL A 720 -20.24 38.56 -8.65
C VAL A 720 -18.79 38.22 -8.28
N LEU A 721 -17.99 39.25 -7.98
CA LEU A 721 -16.66 39.10 -7.42
C LEU A 721 -16.79 39.22 -5.89
N GLU A 722 -16.28 38.24 -5.15
CA GLU A 722 -16.28 38.22 -3.68
C GLU A 722 -14.83 38.02 -3.20
N GLN A 723 -14.46 38.60 -2.05
CA GLN A 723 -13.22 38.24 -1.35
C GLN A 723 -13.52 37.15 -0.33
N ASP A 724 -12.66 36.14 -0.29
CA ASP A 724 -12.66 35.04 0.67
C ASP A 724 -11.37 35.11 1.50
N ASP A 725 -11.51 35.08 2.83
CA ASP A 725 -10.40 35.23 3.77
C ASP A 725 -9.40 34.05 3.74
N THR A 726 -9.73 32.96 3.03
CA THR A 726 -8.90 31.75 2.90
C THR A 726 -8.44 31.47 1.47
N GLU A 727 -9.22 31.83 0.45
CA GLU A 727 -8.91 31.57 -0.98
C GLU A 727 -8.52 32.83 -1.78
N GLY A 728 -8.70 34.03 -1.23
CA GLY A 728 -8.43 35.30 -1.94
C GLY A 728 -9.65 35.79 -2.74
N THR A 729 -9.43 36.41 -3.90
CA THR A 729 -10.55 36.93 -4.72
C THR A 729 -11.20 35.81 -5.53
N VAL A 730 -12.51 35.60 -5.38
CA VAL A 730 -13.27 34.50 -5.98
C VAL A 730 -14.35 35.02 -6.92
N ILE A 731 -14.51 34.40 -8.10
CA ILE A 731 -15.63 34.67 -9.01
C ILE A 731 -16.80 33.74 -8.64
N ARG A 732 -17.91 34.28 -8.11
CA ARG A 732 -19.15 33.53 -7.88
C ARG A 732 -20.22 33.88 -8.92
N ALA A 733 -20.59 32.92 -9.76
CA ALA A 733 -21.80 33.03 -10.57
C ALA A 733 -23.03 32.61 -9.76
N LYS A 734 -24.01 33.51 -9.64
CA LYS A 734 -25.32 33.25 -9.05
C LYS A 734 -26.34 33.13 -10.18
N PHE A 735 -26.73 31.89 -10.44
CA PHE A 735 -27.88 31.56 -11.30
C PHE A 735 -29.18 31.82 -10.53
N ARG A 736 -30.32 31.76 -11.22
CA ARG A 736 -31.64 32.13 -10.68
C ARG A 736 -32.00 31.31 -9.42
N PRO A 737 -32.56 31.90 -8.35
CA PRO A 737 -33.08 31.11 -7.23
C PRO A 737 -34.32 30.34 -7.67
N GLY A 738 -34.23 29.01 -7.72
CA GLY A 738 -35.35 28.13 -8.10
C GLY A 738 -35.02 26.92 -8.97
N GLY A 739 -33.77 26.43 -8.96
CA GLY A 739 -33.32 25.19 -9.59
C GLY A 739 -32.12 24.66 -8.83
#